data_AF-A0A1V6TU99-F1
#
_entry.id   AF-A0A1V6TU99-F1
#
_cell.length_a   1.000
_cell.length_b   1.000
_cell.length_c   1.000
_cell.angle_alpha   90.00
_cell.angle_beta   90.00
_cell.angle_gamma   90.00
#
_symmetry.space_group_name_H-M   'P 1'
#
loop_
_entity.id
_entity.type
_entity.pdbx_description
1 polymer ?
#
loop_
_entity_poly.entity_id
_entity_poly.type
_entity_poly.pdbx_seq_one_letter_code
_entity_poly.pdbx_strand_id
1 'polypeptide(L)'
;MSERSRRGPLNTPQPTEKACERCRNLHLECVVDYTLLGRPRVNRTHRAKKSEDESPNTHSDSVPEDNLPTLSSLEIKDYLFADDEDNILSERRESESSRALRKEEIFESMIQPTSFFISVLSKDRAFGADVFHATSSWTTPLPDLISHEMAVSFDKCLIWHYFFLPNMPSLVNLRERLLSTTSRSINCATKLLFALLSLAAFDLHDSFSREEWRLKRKLQTAVSFYGQEFLFSTPSHQDSILVALLLSDYKPTALSTMQSVAHKTIKSAMYINIAYGTLHRLQPVVEGQGPDLSGLNATDYSEFERCLFDSITEVLIVVNHATVDGPASQSLTCLQNLVKFLRIRVEAYQNVLGLRQCSPRAIYHIQWATSNYILFQTLIEIKASLTGPRCFVAVVEGAERKCLEQIDYTNSILNAMEHTGNEEIPVVRSLVELRLRTVMNWAVGLGFLYTSVLGVRPQEAPPKMSDADLSCDETIQLTSEVLKSYTAPNGQVNGYLVQYLERFGGVYVLQMMDVLERFIECSKMKLNETELRPPPRHIGMEIVVFCKNLVENNVVQIKSTGRLRAAFQKQIHLFTECADRFARMSSSPGLTVEAAFAGGCVYAMCSKIISGLLGLMERLEKDFSKSEENMDLVDAIIASAEYNTSIGMDFNQFPDNPDAWMSNGSFGQMDGNMPGFFDWSSLLSFDDPGFQPENPLWFSDPFSSTM
;
A
#
# COMPACT_ATOMS: atom_id res chain seq x y z
N MET A 1 -20.22 -13.78 -29.49
CA MET A 1 -19.26 -14.74 -30.09
C MET A 1 -18.08 -13.95 -30.67
N SER A 2 -16.87 -14.46 -30.46
CA SER A 2 -15.56 -13.95 -30.92
C SER A 2 -14.83 -12.94 -30.01
N GLU A 3 -14.19 -13.47 -28.97
CA GLU A 3 -12.92 -12.93 -28.45
C GLU A 3 -11.88 -14.06 -28.43
N ARG A 4 -10.96 -14.03 -29.39
CA ARG A 4 -9.78 -14.91 -29.39
C ARG A 4 -8.77 -14.35 -28.39
N SER A 5 -8.87 -14.83 -27.16
CA SER A 5 -7.81 -14.72 -26.15
C SER A 5 -6.49 -15.26 -26.71
N ARG A 6 -5.40 -14.51 -26.47
CA ARG A 6 -4.02 -14.91 -26.79
C ARG A 6 -3.75 -16.29 -26.22
N ARG A 7 -3.61 -17.27 -27.12
CA ARG A 7 -3.20 -18.64 -26.78
C ARG A 7 -1.72 -18.66 -26.38
N GLY A 8 -1.35 -19.61 -25.53
CA GLY A 8 0.03 -19.88 -25.16
C GLY A 8 0.94 -20.22 -26.36
N PRO A 9 2.20 -20.60 -26.13
CA PRO A 9 3.23 -20.70 -27.18
C PRO A 9 2.88 -21.64 -28.35
N LEU A 10 1.95 -22.57 -28.17
CA LEU A 10 1.31 -23.29 -29.26
C LEU A 10 -0.09 -22.72 -29.53
N ASN A 11 -0.29 -22.17 -30.72
CA ASN A 11 -1.60 -21.67 -31.18
C ASN A 11 -2.65 -22.80 -31.37
N THR A 12 -2.23 -24.07 -31.29
CA THR A 12 -3.08 -25.27 -31.40
C THR A 12 -2.86 -26.22 -30.21
N PRO A 13 -3.94 -26.80 -29.65
CA PRO A 13 -3.83 -27.83 -28.61
C PRO A 13 -3.03 -29.02 -29.09
N GLN A 14 -2.19 -29.59 -28.23
CA GLN A 14 -1.50 -30.84 -28.52
C GLN A 14 -2.47 -32.03 -28.46
N PRO A 15 -2.25 -33.07 -29.29
CA PRO A 15 -3.00 -34.32 -29.18
C PRO A 15 -2.76 -34.96 -27.80
N THR A 16 -3.74 -35.71 -27.30
CA THR A 16 -3.76 -36.32 -25.96
C THR A 16 -2.51 -37.14 -25.63
N GLU A 17 -1.88 -37.75 -26.64
CA GLU A 17 -0.65 -38.54 -26.51
C GLU A 17 0.60 -37.70 -26.17
N LYS A 18 0.58 -36.40 -26.49
CA LYS A 18 1.69 -35.45 -26.24
C LYS A 18 1.38 -34.46 -25.10
N ALA A 19 0.15 -34.45 -24.62
CA ALA A 19 -0.27 -33.60 -23.51
C ALA A 19 0.46 -33.96 -22.20
N CYS A 20 0.78 -32.95 -21.39
CA CYS A 20 1.41 -33.20 -20.08
C CYS A 20 0.50 -34.06 -19.19
N GLU A 21 1.11 -34.79 -18.26
CA GLU A 21 0.40 -35.69 -17.35
C GLU A 21 -0.72 -34.99 -16.58
N ARG A 22 -0.50 -33.75 -16.15
CA ARG A 22 -1.52 -32.89 -15.52
C ARG A 22 -2.73 -32.63 -16.43
N CYS A 23 -2.51 -32.23 -17.69
CA CYS A 23 -3.59 -31.95 -18.63
C CYS A 23 -4.35 -33.24 -19.01
N ARG A 24 -3.65 -34.38 -19.11
CA ARG A 24 -4.29 -35.68 -19.31
C ARG A 24 -5.18 -36.06 -18.14
N ASN A 25 -4.69 -35.89 -16.91
CA ASN A 25 -5.43 -36.25 -15.69
C ASN A 25 -6.63 -35.33 -15.42
N LEU A 26 -6.58 -34.09 -15.91
CA LEU A 26 -7.64 -33.09 -15.71
C LEU A 26 -8.53 -32.88 -16.96
N HIS A 27 -8.34 -33.67 -18.02
CA HIS A 27 -9.02 -33.54 -19.32
C HIS A 27 -8.98 -32.12 -19.91
N LEU A 28 -7.83 -31.45 -19.81
CA LEU A 28 -7.61 -30.08 -20.31
C LEU A 28 -6.83 -30.05 -21.63
N GLU A 29 -7.07 -29.01 -22.44
CA GLU A 29 -6.30 -28.74 -23.66
C GLU A 29 -4.86 -28.32 -23.31
N CYS A 30 -3.85 -29.09 -23.74
CA CYS A 30 -2.45 -28.82 -23.46
C CYS A 30 -1.81 -27.99 -24.58
N VAL A 31 -1.38 -26.76 -24.27
CA VAL A 31 -0.69 -25.83 -25.20
C VAL A 31 0.79 -25.63 -24.89
N VAL A 32 1.39 -26.54 -24.11
CA VAL A 32 2.81 -26.53 -23.73
C VAL A 32 3.60 -27.47 -24.65
N ASP A 33 4.67 -26.96 -25.29
CA ASP A 33 5.55 -27.77 -26.16
C ASP A 33 6.75 -28.32 -25.38
N TYR A 34 6.89 -29.65 -25.33
CA TYR A 34 8.01 -30.33 -24.68
C TYR A 34 9.13 -30.64 -25.68
N THR A 35 10.38 -30.46 -25.24
CA THR A 35 11.51 -31.19 -25.84
C THR A 35 11.58 -32.61 -25.29
N LEU A 36 12.25 -33.52 -26.00
CA LEU A 36 12.53 -34.92 -25.59
C LEU A 36 13.16 -35.07 -24.17
N LEU A 37 13.60 -33.97 -23.55
CA LEU A 37 14.18 -33.90 -22.21
C LEU A 37 13.27 -33.21 -21.16
N GLY A 38 11.98 -33.00 -21.45
CA GLY A 38 11.00 -32.55 -20.44
C GLY A 38 11.02 -31.06 -20.10
N ARG A 39 11.75 -30.21 -20.84
CA ARG A 39 11.79 -28.75 -20.62
C ARG A 39 10.97 -27.98 -21.68
N PRO A 40 10.23 -26.91 -21.31
CA PRO A 40 9.55 -26.03 -22.26
C PRO A 40 10.56 -25.36 -23.20
N ARG A 41 10.29 -25.32 -24.50
CA ARG A 41 11.13 -24.57 -25.46
C ARG A 41 10.99 -23.06 -25.21
N VAL A 42 12.06 -22.43 -24.77
CA VAL A 42 12.20 -20.97 -24.79
C VAL A 42 12.68 -20.56 -26.19
N ASN A 43 11.85 -19.82 -26.94
CA ASN A 43 12.29 -19.17 -28.16
C ASN A 43 13.30 -18.07 -27.82
N ARG A 44 14.59 -18.40 -27.86
CA ARG A 44 15.67 -17.40 -27.85
C ARG A 44 15.76 -16.78 -29.24
N THR A 45 15.13 -15.63 -29.43
CA THR A 45 15.47 -14.75 -30.55
C THR A 45 16.88 -14.19 -30.33
N HIS A 46 17.74 -14.46 -31.29
CA HIS A 46 19.13 -14.05 -31.47
C HIS A 46 19.59 -12.75 -30.77
N ARG A 47 20.61 -12.85 -29.89
CA ARG A 47 21.77 -11.92 -29.88
C ARG A 47 22.95 -12.48 -29.05
N ALA A 48 24.16 -12.36 -29.64
CA ALA A 48 25.51 -12.55 -29.09
C ALA A 48 25.95 -14.00 -28.76
N LYS A 49 26.77 -14.64 -29.62
CA LYS A 49 28.25 -14.58 -29.70
C LYS A 49 28.95 -15.11 -28.43
N LYS A 50 29.49 -16.33 -28.61
CA LYS A 50 30.62 -17.00 -27.94
C LYS A 50 31.37 -16.21 -26.86
N SER A 51 31.41 -16.79 -25.66
CA SER A 51 32.66 -17.08 -24.95
C SER A 51 32.43 -18.33 -24.09
N GLU A 52 33.14 -19.40 -24.44
CA GLU A 52 33.30 -20.61 -23.65
C GLU A 52 34.31 -20.37 -22.51
N ASP A 53 34.27 -21.28 -21.52
CA ASP A 53 35.20 -21.50 -20.41
C ASP A 53 35.13 -20.56 -19.20
N GLU A 54 34.54 -21.05 -18.10
CA GLU A 54 35.32 -21.56 -16.96
C GLU A 54 34.45 -22.31 -15.94
N SER A 55 34.99 -23.43 -15.48
CA SER A 55 34.42 -24.43 -14.57
C SER A 55 34.35 -23.99 -13.10
N PRO A 56 33.53 -24.66 -12.25
CA PRO A 56 33.37 -24.30 -10.85
C PRO A 56 34.47 -24.94 -9.99
N ASN A 57 35.28 -24.14 -9.30
CA ASN A 57 36.12 -24.64 -8.22
C ASN A 57 35.61 -24.22 -6.85
N THR A 58 35.42 -25.25 -6.05
CA THR A 58 35.21 -25.30 -4.60
C THR A 58 36.42 -24.69 -3.90
N HIS A 59 36.23 -23.81 -2.92
CA HIS A 59 37.10 -23.71 -1.73
C HIS A 59 36.37 -22.94 -0.62
N SER A 60 36.22 -23.62 0.52
CA SER A 60 36.05 -23.01 1.84
C SER A 60 37.39 -22.40 2.28
N ASP A 61 37.37 -21.18 2.83
CA ASP A 61 37.84 -20.89 4.19
C ASP A 61 38.03 -19.38 4.44
N SER A 62 37.75 -19.01 5.70
CA SER A 62 38.20 -17.83 6.44
C SER A 62 37.73 -16.43 6.00
N VAL A 63 36.85 -15.88 6.83
CA VAL A 63 36.54 -14.45 6.98
C VAL A 63 37.77 -13.68 7.46
N PRO A 64 38.02 -12.48 6.93
CA PRO A 64 38.50 -11.36 7.74
C PRO A 64 37.32 -10.41 8.02
N GLU A 65 37.02 -10.25 9.31
CA GLU A 65 36.26 -9.13 9.84
C GLU A 65 37.09 -7.87 9.60
N ASP A 66 36.65 -7.05 8.66
CA ASP A 66 36.72 -5.58 8.66
C ASP A 66 36.49 -5.10 7.23
N ASN A 67 35.54 -4.18 7.08
CA ASN A 67 34.99 -3.61 5.83
C ASN A 67 33.80 -4.38 5.21
N LEU A 68 32.72 -4.53 5.96
CA LEU A 68 31.39 -4.54 5.36
C LEU A 68 31.17 -3.16 4.70
N PRO A 69 30.82 -3.08 3.41
CA PRO A 69 30.48 -1.80 2.79
C PRO A 69 29.30 -1.23 3.56
N THR A 70 29.52 -0.06 4.16
CA THR A 70 28.48 0.78 4.72
C THR A 70 27.33 0.84 3.72
N LEU A 71 26.11 0.57 4.19
CA LEU A 71 24.81 0.52 3.50
C LEU A 71 24.36 1.85 2.84
N SER A 72 25.31 2.63 2.33
CA SER A 72 25.20 3.86 1.57
C SER A 72 25.33 3.47 0.10
N SER A 73 24.31 3.39 -0.73
CA SER A 73 23.07 4.14 -0.78
C SER A 73 22.08 3.28 -1.54
N LEU A 74 20.90 2.99 -0.98
CA LEU A 74 19.78 2.68 -1.86
C LEU A 74 19.68 3.86 -2.84
N GLU A 75 19.79 3.60 -4.15
CA GLU A 75 19.67 4.60 -5.23
C GLU A 75 18.21 5.07 -5.34
N ILE A 76 17.65 5.58 -4.23
CA ILE A 76 16.29 6.08 -4.12
C ILE A 76 16.14 7.39 -4.90
N LYS A 77 17.24 8.15 -5.03
CA LYS A 77 17.31 9.42 -5.78
C LYS A 77 16.73 9.29 -7.19
N ASP A 78 17.16 8.27 -7.92
CA ASP A 78 16.74 8.03 -9.30
C ASP A 78 15.23 7.82 -9.44
N TYR A 79 14.52 7.47 -8.35
CA TYR A 79 13.08 7.23 -8.33
C TYR A 79 12.26 8.39 -7.73
N LEU A 80 12.88 9.54 -7.46
CA LEU A 80 12.20 10.77 -7.08
C LEU A 80 11.78 11.55 -8.34
N PHE A 81 10.50 11.88 -8.44
CA PHE A 81 9.96 12.56 -9.64
C PHE A 81 10.39 14.02 -9.80
N ALA A 82 10.81 14.65 -8.71
CA ALA A 82 11.18 16.05 -8.69
C ALA A 82 12.65 16.30 -9.07
N ASP A 83 13.45 15.27 -9.35
CA ASP A 83 14.91 15.36 -9.55
C ASP A 83 15.33 15.54 -11.03
N ASP A 84 14.46 16.08 -11.89
CA ASP A 84 14.81 16.31 -13.30
C ASP A 84 15.83 17.46 -13.45
N GLU A 85 16.93 17.13 -14.17
CA GLU A 85 18.04 17.91 -14.79
C GLU A 85 18.80 18.97 -13.98
N ASP A 86 18.23 19.58 -12.95
CA ASP A 86 18.88 20.63 -12.15
C ASP A 86 19.53 20.04 -10.89
N ASN A 87 20.87 19.99 -10.91
CA ASN A 87 21.84 19.48 -9.90
C ASN A 87 21.64 19.99 -8.45
N ILE A 88 20.51 19.71 -7.78
CA ILE A 88 20.37 19.97 -6.33
C ILE A 88 20.90 18.77 -5.53
N LEU A 89 20.82 17.54 -6.07
CA LEU A 89 21.18 16.31 -5.35
C LEU A 89 22.43 15.59 -5.88
N SER A 90 23.16 16.18 -6.83
CA SER A 90 24.30 15.53 -7.51
C SER A 90 25.62 15.66 -6.74
N GLU A 91 26.13 14.54 -6.22
CA GLU A 91 27.58 14.38 -6.06
C GLU A 91 28.17 14.02 -7.43
N ARG A 92 29.13 14.80 -7.92
CA ARG A 92 29.98 14.44 -9.05
C ARG A 92 30.86 13.25 -8.65
N ARG A 93 30.32 12.02 -8.72
CA ARG A 93 31.11 10.78 -8.73
C ARG A 93 30.96 10.12 -10.09
N GLU A 94 32.00 10.28 -10.90
CA GLU A 94 32.29 9.39 -12.01
C GLU A 94 32.61 8.00 -11.45
N SER A 95 31.59 7.18 -11.23
CA SER A 95 31.78 5.75 -10.97
C SER A 95 30.59 4.92 -11.49
N GLU A 96 30.88 4.19 -12.56
CA GLU A 96 30.27 2.93 -13.01
C GLU A 96 28.73 2.86 -13.17
N SER A 97 28.26 3.29 -14.35
CA SER A 97 27.09 2.73 -15.05
C SER A 97 25.75 2.73 -14.30
N SER A 98 25.29 3.88 -13.79
CA SER A 98 23.85 4.04 -13.54
C SER A 98 23.14 4.03 -14.91
N ARG A 99 22.44 2.94 -15.21
CA ARG A 99 21.60 2.87 -16.40
C ARG A 99 20.45 3.86 -16.18
N ALA A 100 20.36 4.91 -16.99
CA ALA A 100 19.24 5.85 -16.95
C ALA A 100 17.91 5.07 -16.93
N LEU A 101 17.07 5.36 -15.94
CA LEU A 101 15.79 4.68 -15.75
C LEU A 101 14.89 4.88 -16.96
N ARG A 102 14.13 3.85 -17.30
CA ARG A 102 13.16 3.98 -18.38
C ARG A 102 11.98 4.83 -17.92
N LYS A 103 11.46 5.63 -18.84
CA LYS A 103 10.25 6.45 -18.67
C LYS A 103 9.08 5.64 -18.09
N GLU A 104 8.93 4.40 -18.55
CA GLU A 104 7.89 3.48 -18.09
C GLU A 104 8.10 3.00 -16.65
N GLU A 105 9.35 2.85 -16.19
CA GLU A 105 9.67 2.42 -14.82
C GLU A 105 9.38 3.54 -13.81
N ILE A 106 9.64 4.79 -14.20
CA ILE A 106 9.29 5.99 -13.44
C ILE A 106 7.76 6.10 -13.32
N PHE A 107 7.04 6.01 -14.44
CA PHE A 107 5.58 5.99 -14.47
C PHE A 107 4.97 4.91 -13.55
N GLU A 108 5.42 3.67 -13.69
CA GLU A 108 4.91 2.56 -12.87
C GLU A 108 5.18 2.77 -11.38
N SER A 109 6.33 3.36 -11.03
CA SER A 109 6.66 3.66 -9.62
C SER A 109 5.78 4.76 -9.01
N MET A 110 5.18 5.62 -9.84
CA MET A 110 4.30 6.71 -9.40
C MET A 110 2.89 6.21 -9.09
N ILE A 111 2.36 5.42 -10.01
CA ILE A 111 0.97 4.96 -9.96
C ILE A 111 0.86 3.68 -9.12
N GLN A 112 1.95 2.93 -9.01
CA GLN A 112 2.01 1.66 -8.30
C GLN A 112 3.15 1.69 -7.27
N PRO A 113 2.84 1.99 -6.00
CA PRO A 113 3.82 1.93 -4.91
C PRO A 113 4.68 0.66 -4.89
N THR A 114 4.09 -0.49 -5.19
CA THR A 114 4.77 -1.79 -5.26
C THR A 114 5.89 -1.84 -6.31
N SER A 115 5.77 -1.10 -7.41
CA SER A 115 6.82 -0.97 -8.43
C SER A 115 8.02 -0.19 -7.91
N PHE A 116 7.80 0.85 -7.10
CA PHE A 116 8.89 1.59 -6.45
C PHE A 116 9.75 0.67 -5.58
N PHE A 117 9.13 -0.13 -4.71
CA PHE A 117 9.87 -1.07 -3.85
C PHE A 117 10.68 -2.08 -4.66
N ILE A 118 10.10 -2.65 -5.72
CA ILE A 118 10.80 -3.60 -6.59
C ILE A 118 12.02 -2.96 -7.22
N SER A 119 11.86 -1.76 -7.77
CA SER A 119 12.93 -1.10 -8.50
C SER A 119 14.09 -0.74 -7.57
N VAL A 120 13.78 -0.16 -6.41
CA VAL A 120 14.77 0.16 -5.36
C VAL A 120 15.50 -1.11 -4.89
N LEU A 121 14.79 -2.21 -4.63
CA LEU A 121 15.38 -3.45 -4.15
C LEU A 121 16.10 -4.26 -5.22
N SER A 122 15.75 -4.12 -6.50
CA SER A 122 16.40 -4.85 -7.59
C SER A 122 17.89 -4.52 -7.72
N LYS A 123 18.29 -3.34 -7.23
CA LYS A 123 19.68 -2.85 -7.20
C LYS A 123 20.43 -3.28 -5.93
N ASP A 124 19.72 -3.75 -4.89
CA ASP A 124 20.30 -4.14 -3.61
C ASP A 124 20.66 -5.65 -3.60
N ARG A 125 21.95 -5.95 -3.42
CA ARG A 125 22.47 -7.33 -3.38
C ARG A 125 22.36 -8.01 -2.01
N ALA A 126 21.89 -7.32 -0.98
CA ALA A 126 21.67 -7.88 0.34
C ALA A 126 20.23 -8.36 0.52
N PHE A 127 19.24 -7.68 -0.07
CA PHE A 127 17.84 -8.08 0.11
C PHE A 127 17.59 -9.50 -0.39
N GLY A 128 17.05 -10.34 0.50
CA GLY A 128 16.72 -11.72 0.18
C GLY A 128 17.92 -12.64 -0.08
N ALA A 129 19.15 -12.23 0.25
CA ALA A 129 20.36 -13.04 0.10
C ALA A 129 20.32 -14.34 0.92
N ASP A 130 19.72 -14.27 2.11
CA ASP A 130 19.59 -15.38 3.06
C ASP A 130 18.23 -16.08 2.97
N VAL A 131 17.45 -15.83 1.90
CA VAL A 131 16.18 -16.55 1.72
C VAL A 131 16.47 -18.03 1.58
N PHE A 132 15.88 -18.80 2.49
CA PHE A 132 16.13 -20.22 2.57
C PHE A 132 15.45 -20.96 1.43
N HIS A 133 16.23 -21.73 0.67
CA HIS A 133 15.73 -22.60 -0.39
C HIS A 133 16.24 -24.02 -0.14
N ALA A 134 15.32 -24.93 0.19
CA ALA A 134 15.65 -26.35 0.26
C ALA A 134 14.88 -27.12 -0.80
N THR A 135 15.61 -27.89 -1.60
CA THR A 135 15.10 -28.92 -2.51
C THR A 135 15.06 -30.31 -1.86
N SER A 136 15.44 -30.41 -0.58
CA SER A 136 15.47 -31.66 0.17
C SER A 136 14.07 -32.20 0.42
N SER A 137 13.93 -33.53 0.41
CA SER A 137 12.71 -34.19 0.84
C SER A 137 12.42 -33.92 2.32
N TRP A 138 11.15 -33.67 2.64
CA TRP A 138 10.70 -33.50 4.02
C TRP A 138 10.12 -34.80 4.55
N THR A 139 10.66 -35.30 5.66
CA THR A 139 10.29 -36.59 6.24
C THR A 139 9.80 -36.52 7.69
N THR A 140 10.04 -35.41 8.39
CA THR A 140 9.67 -35.26 9.80
C THR A 140 8.24 -34.74 9.95
N PRO A 141 7.34 -35.40 10.69
CA PRO A 141 6.01 -34.87 10.95
C PRO A 141 6.07 -33.50 11.66
N LEU A 142 5.30 -32.53 11.19
CA LEU A 142 5.24 -31.18 11.78
C LEU A 142 4.85 -31.17 13.28
N PRO A 143 3.88 -31.98 13.74
CA PRO A 143 3.52 -32.03 15.17
C PRO A 143 4.61 -32.57 16.09
N ASP A 144 5.64 -33.21 15.54
CA ASP A 144 6.81 -33.71 16.29
C ASP A 144 7.85 -32.61 16.50
N LEU A 145 7.83 -31.56 15.67
CA LEU A 145 8.74 -30.42 15.79
C LEU A 145 8.25 -29.40 16.80
N ILE A 146 6.94 -29.20 16.87
CA ILE A 146 6.28 -28.23 17.74
C ILE A 146 5.41 -28.99 18.73
N SER A 147 5.85 -29.00 19.99
CA SER A 147 5.09 -29.58 21.10
C SER A 147 3.81 -28.79 21.33
N HIS A 148 2.86 -29.38 22.07
CA HIS A 148 1.63 -28.66 22.43
C HIS A 148 1.93 -27.39 23.25
N GLU A 149 2.88 -27.47 24.19
CA GLU A 149 3.31 -26.32 25.00
C GLU A 149 3.94 -25.21 24.14
N MET A 150 4.78 -25.58 23.16
CA MET A 150 5.34 -24.62 22.21
C MET A 150 4.24 -23.97 21.37
N ALA A 151 3.25 -24.73 20.89
CA ALA A 151 2.12 -24.18 20.14
C ALA A 151 1.32 -23.16 20.96
N VAL A 152 1.06 -23.45 22.25
CA VAL A 152 0.37 -22.52 23.16
C VAL A 152 1.21 -21.26 23.39
N SER A 153 2.53 -21.38 23.54
CA SER A 153 3.41 -20.21 23.68
C SER A 153 3.43 -19.36 22.41
N PHE A 154 3.55 -20.01 21.25
CA PHE A 154 3.59 -19.36 19.94
C PHE A 154 2.28 -18.65 19.59
N ASP A 155 1.13 -19.18 20.00
CA ASP A 155 -0.17 -18.53 19.81
C ASP A 155 -0.21 -17.13 20.45
N LYS A 156 0.48 -16.93 21.59
CA LYS A 156 0.55 -15.61 22.25
C LYS A 156 1.26 -14.58 21.37
N CYS A 157 2.33 -14.98 20.67
CA CYS A 157 3.07 -14.12 19.76
C CYS A 157 2.29 -13.78 18.48
N LEU A 158 1.28 -14.58 18.12
CA LEU A 158 0.51 -14.43 16.88
C LEU A 158 -0.77 -13.60 17.05
N ILE A 159 -0.98 -12.95 18.20
CA ILE A 159 -2.22 -12.21 18.49
C ILE A 159 -2.60 -11.20 17.41
N TRP A 160 -1.61 -10.48 16.84
CA TRP A 160 -1.84 -9.53 15.74
C TRP A 160 -2.15 -10.23 14.42
N HIS A 161 -1.54 -11.39 14.13
CA HIS A 161 -1.89 -12.17 12.93
C HIS A 161 -3.34 -12.62 12.99
N TYR A 162 -3.79 -13.08 14.17
CA TYR A 162 -5.20 -13.37 14.38
C TYR A 162 -6.04 -12.11 14.22
N PHE A 163 -5.71 -11.01 14.89
CA PHE A 163 -6.47 -9.75 14.77
C PHE A 163 -6.73 -9.35 13.31
N PHE A 164 -5.68 -9.30 12.48
CA PHE A 164 -5.77 -8.87 11.08
C PHE A 164 -6.30 -9.94 10.10
N LEU A 165 -6.19 -11.23 10.42
CA LEU A 165 -6.73 -12.33 9.61
C LEU A 165 -7.77 -13.10 10.45
N PRO A 166 -9.04 -12.66 10.47
CA PRO A 166 -9.96 -13.05 11.51
C PRO A 166 -10.30 -14.55 11.56
N ASN A 167 -10.29 -15.19 10.39
CA ASN A 167 -10.56 -16.62 10.19
C ASN A 167 -9.36 -17.53 10.45
N MET A 168 -8.24 -16.99 10.93
CA MET A 168 -7.03 -17.76 11.12
C MET A 168 -7.14 -18.67 12.35
N PRO A 169 -6.97 -20.01 12.21
CA PRO A 169 -7.04 -20.93 13.33
C PRO A 169 -5.78 -20.82 14.22
N SER A 170 -5.94 -21.13 15.51
CA SER A 170 -4.80 -21.21 16.43
C SER A 170 -3.84 -22.34 16.06
N LEU A 171 -2.56 -22.21 16.42
CA LEU A 171 -1.57 -23.27 16.22
C LEU A 171 -1.95 -24.54 16.97
N VAL A 172 -2.55 -24.42 18.16
CA VAL A 172 -3.07 -25.57 18.91
C VAL A 172 -4.13 -26.32 18.09
N ASN A 173 -5.12 -25.61 17.53
CA ASN A 173 -6.16 -26.21 16.71
C ASN A 173 -5.57 -26.88 15.46
N LEU A 174 -4.65 -26.21 14.77
CA LEU A 174 -3.97 -26.78 13.61
C LEU A 174 -3.15 -28.03 13.98
N ARG A 175 -2.49 -28.04 15.13
CA ARG A 175 -1.74 -29.21 15.62
C ARG A 175 -2.66 -30.40 15.87
N GLU A 176 -3.80 -30.18 16.53
CA GLU A 176 -4.80 -31.22 16.76
C GLU A 176 -5.37 -31.77 15.45
N ARG A 177 -5.65 -30.89 14.48
CA ARG A 177 -6.07 -31.30 13.13
C ARG A 177 -5.01 -32.18 12.47
N LEU A 178 -3.72 -31.82 12.56
CA LEU A 178 -2.61 -32.59 11.98
C LEU A 178 -2.39 -33.96 12.65
N LEU A 179 -2.74 -34.09 13.94
CA LEU A 179 -2.68 -35.37 14.68
C LEU A 179 -3.92 -36.25 14.45
N SER A 180 -5.03 -35.66 14.00
CA SER A 180 -6.26 -36.40 13.76
C SER A 180 -6.10 -37.42 12.63
N THR A 181 -6.67 -38.61 12.78
CA THR A 181 -6.67 -39.68 11.77
C THR A 181 -7.65 -39.43 10.62
N THR A 182 -8.43 -38.35 10.69
CA THR A 182 -9.44 -37.98 9.71
C THR A 182 -8.78 -37.29 8.50
N SER A 183 -8.42 -38.10 7.49
CA SER A 183 -7.66 -37.66 6.31
C SER A 183 -8.34 -36.61 5.41
N ARG A 184 -9.64 -36.32 5.59
CA ARG A 184 -10.39 -35.40 4.72
C ARG A 184 -10.09 -33.91 4.95
N SER A 185 -9.55 -33.51 6.10
CA SER A 185 -9.30 -32.09 6.44
C SER A 185 -7.83 -31.67 6.41
N ILE A 186 -6.91 -32.62 6.17
CA ILE A 186 -5.47 -32.39 6.19
C ILE A 186 -4.93 -32.43 4.76
N ASN A 187 -4.43 -31.29 4.28
CA ASN A 187 -3.79 -31.17 2.97
C ASN A 187 -2.46 -30.40 3.06
N CYS A 188 -1.78 -30.19 1.94
CA CYS A 188 -0.51 -29.47 1.91
C CYS A 188 -0.65 -28.00 2.39
N ALA A 189 -1.80 -27.36 2.17
CA ALA A 189 -2.07 -26.02 2.67
C ALA A 189 -2.20 -25.99 4.21
N THR A 190 -2.86 -26.99 4.83
CA THR A 190 -2.92 -27.11 6.29
C THR A 190 -1.52 -27.26 6.91
N LYS A 191 -0.68 -28.11 6.30
CA LYS A 191 0.71 -28.32 6.73
C LYS A 191 1.55 -27.06 6.57
N LEU A 192 1.43 -26.38 5.42
CA LEU A 192 2.11 -25.12 5.14
C LEU A 192 1.66 -24.01 6.08
N LEU A 193 0.36 -23.90 6.37
CA LEU A 193 -0.19 -22.92 7.31
C LEU A 193 0.41 -23.09 8.70
N PHE A 194 0.44 -24.33 9.20
CA PHE A 194 1.06 -24.65 10.49
C PHE A 194 2.55 -24.28 10.51
N ALA A 195 3.30 -24.62 9.47
CA ALA A 195 4.72 -24.32 9.37
C ALA A 195 4.99 -22.80 9.28
N LEU A 196 4.19 -22.07 8.50
CA LEU A 196 4.31 -20.61 8.35
C LEU A 196 4.00 -19.88 9.65
N LEU A 197 2.91 -20.25 10.34
CA LEU A 197 2.54 -19.65 11.61
C LEU A 197 3.57 -19.97 12.70
N SER A 198 4.06 -21.21 12.75
CA SER A 198 5.14 -21.59 13.67
C SER A 198 6.41 -20.80 13.39
N LEU A 199 6.77 -20.59 12.11
CA LEU A 199 7.93 -19.78 11.74
C LEU A 199 7.72 -18.29 12.04
N ALA A 200 6.50 -17.75 11.85
CA ALA A 200 6.17 -16.37 12.18
C ALA A 200 6.23 -16.13 13.70
N ALA A 201 5.65 -17.04 14.50
CA ALA A 201 5.75 -17.00 15.95
C ALA A 201 7.19 -17.14 16.43
N PHE A 202 7.96 -18.05 15.81
CA PHE A 202 9.38 -18.19 16.10
C PHE A 202 10.13 -16.89 15.84
N ASP A 203 9.84 -16.12 14.79
CA ASP A 203 10.54 -14.85 14.56
C ASP A 203 10.19 -13.76 15.59
N LEU A 204 9.11 -13.95 16.36
CA LEU A 204 8.58 -12.99 17.34
C LEU A 204 8.86 -13.38 18.80
N HIS A 205 9.32 -14.59 19.09
CA HIS A 205 9.52 -15.08 20.45
C HIS A 205 10.82 -14.52 21.06
N ASP A 206 10.83 -14.15 22.35
CA ASP A 206 11.94 -13.37 22.95
C ASP A 206 13.10 -14.22 23.52
N SER A 207 12.98 -15.55 23.57
CA SER A 207 13.98 -16.43 24.17
C SER A 207 14.55 -17.42 23.14
N PHE A 208 15.85 -17.28 22.80
CA PHE A 208 16.56 -18.26 21.96
C PHE A 208 17.88 -18.75 22.53
N SER A 209 18.01 -20.06 22.55
CA SER A 209 19.18 -20.91 22.77
C SER A 209 19.73 -21.44 21.43
N ARG A 210 20.89 -22.09 21.43
CA ARG A 210 21.48 -22.71 20.22
C ARG A 210 20.61 -23.82 19.60
N GLU A 211 19.81 -24.52 20.39
CA GLU A 211 18.97 -25.62 19.89
C GLU A 211 17.78 -25.11 19.06
N GLU A 212 17.31 -23.90 19.35
CA GLU A 212 16.18 -23.26 18.68
C GLU A 212 16.53 -22.75 17.26
N TRP A 213 17.80 -22.43 16.99
CA TRP A 213 18.26 -22.14 15.61
C TRP A 213 18.12 -23.33 14.66
N ARG A 214 18.28 -24.56 15.17
CA ARG A 214 18.03 -25.77 14.37
C ARG A 214 16.54 -25.95 14.08
N LEU A 215 15.67 -25.59 15.04
CA LEU A 215 14.23 -25.61 14.85
C LEU A 215 13.80 -24.61 13.77
N LYS A 216 14.30 -23.36 13.82
CA LYS A 216 14.05 -22.36 12.77
C LYS A 216 14.40 -22.88 11.39
N ARG A 217 15.60 -23.47 11.24
CA ARG A 217 16.04 -24.04 9.96
C ARG A 217 15.16 -25.19 9.49
N LYS A 218 14.72 -26.07 10.41
CA LYS A 218 13.76 -27.13 10.10
C LYS A 218 12.41 -26.56 9.64
N LEU A 219 11.89 -25.53 10.31
CA LEU A 219 10.65 -24.86 9.92
C LEU A 219 10.78 -24.19 8.54
N GLN A 220 11.90 -23.52 8.26
CA GLN A 220 12.19 -22.95 6.94
C GLN A 220 12.23 -24.03 5.84
N THR A 221 12.83 -25.20 6.11
CA THR A 221 12.78 -26.35 5.20
C THR A 221 11.35 -26.86 4.98
N ALA A 222 10.54 -26.96 6.04
CA ALA A 222 9.14 -27.37 5.91
C ALA A 222 8.33 -26.39 5.07
N VAL A 223 8.49 -25.08 5.30
CA VAL A 223 7.84 -24.02 4.53
C VAL A 223 8.26 -24.09 3.06
N SER A 224 9.55 -24.25 2.77
CA SER A 224 10.05 -24.40 1.39
C SER A 224 9.44 -25.64 0.72
N PHE A 225 9.42 -26.79 1.40
CA PHE A 225 8.90 -28.04 0.86
C PHE A 225 7.39 -28.00 0.60
N TYR A 226 6.58 -27.71 1.62
CA TYR A 226 5.12 -27.64 1.46
C TYR A 226 4.70 -26.43 0.62
N GLY A 227 5.50 -25.37 0.58
CA GLY A 227 5.35 -24.22 -0.30
C GLY A 227 5.41 -24.61 -1.76
N GLN A 228 6.42 -25.38 -2.17
CA GLN A 228 6.50 -25.88 -3.55
C GLN A 228 5.29 -26.75 -3.90
N GLU A 229 4.93 -27.70 -3.02
CA GLU A 229 3.73 -28.54 -3.21
C GLU A 229 2.46 -27.68 -3.38
N PHE A 230 2.30 -26.66 -2.54
CA PHE A 230 1.18 -25.72 -2.58
C PHE A 230 1.12 -24.90 -3.88
N LEU A 231 2.25 -24.38 -4.37
CA LEU A 231 2.28 -23.59 -5.60
C LEU A 231 2.00 -24.45 -6.85
N PHE A 232 2.45 -25.71 -6.87
CA PHE A 232 2.20 -26.61 -7.99
C PHE A 232 0.82 -27.28 -7.95
N SER A 233 0.29 -27.53 -6.75
CA SER A 233 -0.95 -28.29 -6.51
C SER A 233 -1.78 -27.68 -5.39
N THR A 234 -2.24 -26.44 -5.59
CA THR A 234 -3.04 -25.72 -4.60
C THR A 234 -4.37 -26.43 -4.32
N PRO A 235 -4.64 -26.86 -3.07
CA PRO A 235 -5.92 -27.45 -2.70
C PRO A 235 -7.07 -26.44 -2.75
N SER A 236 -8.28 -26.87 -3.12
CA SER A 236 -9.50 -26.08 -2.91
C SER A 236 -9.95 -26.22 -1.44
N HIS A 237 -9.35 -25.44 -0.56
CA HIS A 237 -9.59 -25.49 0.89
C HIS A 237 -9.42 -24.10 1.53
N GLN A 238 -10.11 -23.82 2.64
CA GLN A 238 -10.04 -22.52 3.32
C GLN A 238 -8.61 -22.17 3.79
N ASP A 239 -7.87 -23.16 4.31
CA ASP A 239 -6.44 -22.99 4.65
C ASP A 239 -5.60 -22.48 3.46
N SER A 240 -5.94 -22.81 2.21
CA SER A 240 -5.22 -22.31 1.04
C SER A 240 -5.38 -20.79 0.86
N ILE A 241 -6.56 -20.26 1.19
CA ILE A 241 -6.81 -18.82 1.22
C ILE A 241 -5.96 -18.18 2.31
N LEU A 242 -5.97 -18.74 3.52
CA LEU A 242 -5.22 -18.21 4.66
C LEU A 242 -3.70 -18.23 4.43
N VAL A 243 -3.17 -19.32 3.84
CA VAL A 243 -1.76 -19.41 3.43
C VAL A 243 -1.43 -18.31 2.44
N ALA A 244 -2.26 -18.13 1.42
CA ALA A 244 -2.02 -17.12 0.39
C ALA A 244 -2.06 -15.69 0.96
N LEU A 245 -2.99 -15.38 1.85
CA LEU A 245 -3.04 -14.09 2.55
C LEU A 245 -1.82 -13.89 3.47
N LEU A 246 -1.46 -14.89 4.27
CA LEU A 246 -0.29 -14.82 5.16
C LEU A 246 1.02 -14.62 4.38
N LEU A 247 1.19 -15.32 3.26
CA LEU A 247 2.33 -15.14 2.36
C LEU A 247 2.31 -13.75 1.71
N SER A 248 1.15 -13.30 1.21
CA SER A 248 1.02 -11.95 0.65
C SER A 248 1.43 -10.87 1.65
N ASP A 249 0.86 -10.95 2.86
CA ASP A 249 0.78 -9.80 3.72
C ASP A 249 1.97 -9.71 4.66
N TYR A 250 2.49 -10.84 5.13
CA TYR A 250 3.57 -10.91 6.13
C TYR A 250 4.87 -11.51 5.57
N LYS A 251 4.80 -12.53 4.70
CA LYS A 251 6.00 -13.27 4.25
C LYS A 251 6.06 -13.49 2.73
N PRO A 252 6.09 -12.44 1.90
CA PRO A 252 6.05 -12.59 0.44
C PRO A 252 7.28 -13.30 -0.13
N THR A 253 8.43 -13.18 0.54
CA THR A 253 9.71 -13.77 0.14
C THR A 253 9.86 -15.23 0.57
N ALA A 254 8.99 -15.77 1.43
CA ALA A 254 9.19 -17.08 2.05
C ALA A 254 9.21 -18.25 1.04
N LEU A 255 8.53 -18.10 -0.10
CA LEU A 255 8.53 -19.10 -1.18
C LEU A 255 9.31 -18.65 -2.41
N SER A 256 10.15 -17.60 -2.30
CA SER A 256 11.12 -17.30 -3.34
C SER A 256 11.99 -18.54 -3.57
N THR A 257 12.56 -18.70 -4.76
CA THR A 257 13.48 -19.81 -5.08
C THR A 257 14.90 -19.32 -5.35
N MET A 258 15.07 -18.02 -5.53
CA MET A 258 16.35 -17.35 -5.75
C MET A 258 16.31 -15.94 -5.18
N GLN A 259 17.46 -15.43 -4.75
CA GLN A 259 17.60 -14.03 -4.35
C GLN A 259 17.16 -13.06 -5.46
N SER A 260 17.52 -13.34 -6.72
CA SER A 260 17.24 -12.47 -7.87
C SER A 260 15.75 -12.25 -8.17
N VAL A 261 14.87 -13.05 -7.56
CA VAL A 261 13.41 -12.89 -7.67
C VAL A 261 12.74 -12.53 -6.35
N ALA A 262 13.48 -12.48 -5.23
CA ALA A 262 12.95 -12.17 -3.91
C ALA A 262 12.24 -10.82 -3.88
N HIS A 263 12.87 -9.76 -4.41
CA HIS A 263 12.24 -8.43 -4.50
C HIS A 263 10.95 -8.44 -5.33
N LYS A 264 10.86 -9.27 -6.39
CA LYS A 264 9.66 -9.37 -7.24
C LYS A 264 8.47 -10.00 -6.52
N THR A 265 8.71 -10.80 -5.48
CA THR A 265 7.63 -11.41 -4.69
C THR A 265 6.78 -10.39 -3.94
N ILE A 266 7.34 -9.21 -3.66
CA ILE A 266 6.69 -8.12 -2.93
C ILE A 266 5.48 -7.57 -3.69
N LYS A 267 5.59 -7.41 -5.01
CA LYS A 267 4.45 -7.03 -5.89
C LYS A 267 3.62 -8.23 -6.33
N SER A 268 4.05 -9.45 -6.03
CA SER A 268 3.49 -10.63 -6.68
C SER A 268 1.97 -10.73 -6.52
N ALA A 269 1.30 -10.70 -7.67
CA ALA A 269 -0.12 -10.99 -7.80
C ALA A 269 -0.41 -12.46 -7.47
N MET A 270 0.60 -13.33 -7.49
CA MET A 270 0.45 -14.78 -7.44
C MET A 270 -0.36 -15.22 -6.21
N TYR A 271 0.00 -14.76 -5.02
CA TYR A 271 -0.69 -15.17 -3.80
C TYR A 271 -2.13 -14.68 -3.77
N ILE A 272 -2.38 -13.42 -4.14
CA ILE A 272 -3.73 -12.87 -4.23
C ILE A 272 -4.57 -13.61 -5.28
N ASN A 273 -4.00 -13.94 -6.43
CA ASN A 273 -4.68 -14.71 -7.48
C ASN A 273 -4.97 -16.15 -7.05
N ILE A 274 -4.08 -16.76 -6.25
CA ILE A 274 -4.34 -18.06 -5.63
C ILE A 274 -5.50 -17.96 -4.65
N ALA A 275 -5.52 -16.94 -3.78
CA ALA A 275 -6.61 -16.72 -2.84
C ALA A 275 -7.94 -16.51 -3.57
N TYR A 276 -7.98 -15.60 -4.55
CA TYR A 276 -9.14 -15.29 -5.38
C TYR A 276 -9.65 -16.51 -6.15
N GLY A 277 -8.75 -17.23 -6.83
CA GLY A 277 -9.12 -18.43 -7.57
C GLY A 277 -9.60 -19.57 -6.67
N THR A 278 -9.08 -19.68 -5.45
CA THR A 278 -9.53 -20.68 -4.47
C THR A 278 -10.89 -20.30 -3.88
N LEU A 279 -11.08 -19.02 -3.54
CA LEU A 279 -12.36 -18.47 -3.08
C LEU A 279 -13.48 -18.80 -4.07
N HIS A 280 -13.29 -18.48 -5.36
CA HIS A 280 -14.25 -18.80 -6.43
C HIS A 280 -14.56 -20.30 -6.57
N ARG A 281 -13.61 -21.19 -6.26
CA ARG A 281 -13.85 -22.64 -6.28
C ARG A 281 -14.63 -23.13 -5.07
N LEU A 282 -14.46 -22.49 -3.91
CA LEU A 282 -15.15 -22.85 -2.67
C LEU A 282 -16.56 -22.26 -2.63
N GLN A 283 -16.69 -21.01 -3.04
CA GLN A 283 -17.91 -20.22 -3.04
C GLN A 283 -17.88 -19.32 -4.29
N PRO A 284 -18.59 -19.69 -5.37
CA PRO A 284 -18.68 -18.83 -6.53
C PRO A 284 -19.33 -17.51 -6.10
N VAL A 285 -18.66 -16.39 -6.37
CA VAL A 285 -19.17 -15.05 -6.03
C VAL A 285 -20.45 -14.83 -6.84
N VAL A 286 -21.60 -14.83 -6.16
CA VAL A 286 -22.89 -14.54 -6.82
C VAL A 286 -23.02 -13.03 -6.95
N GLU A 287 -22.86 -12.53 -8.17
CA GLU A 287 -23.02 -11.11 -8.46
C GLU A 287 -24.43 -10.64 -8.10
N GLY A 288 -24.52 -9.61 -7.24
CA GLY A 288 -25.78 -8.94 -6.89
C GLY A 288 -26.51 -9.48 -5.66
N GLN A 289 -26.02 -10.54 -5.00
CA GLN A 289 -26.53 -10.96 -3.69
C GLN A 289 -25.62 -10.44 -2.57
N GLY A 290 -26.23 -9.84 -1.55
CA GLY A 290 -25.54 -9.49 -0.30
C GLY A 290 -25.32 -10.72 0.57
N PRO A 291 -24.41 -10.67 1.55
CA PRO A 291 -24.25 -11.74 2.52
C PRO A 291 -25.56 -11.88 3.32
N ASP A 292 -26.09 -13.09 3.45
CA ASP A 292 -27.25 -13.35 4.33
C ASP A 292 -26.80 -13.32 5.79
N LEU A 293 -26.70 -12.11 6.33
CA LEU A 293 -26.42 -11.85 7.74
C LEU A 293 -27.73 -11.70 8.54
N SER A 294 -28.87 -11.70 7.86
CA SER A 294 -30.22 -11.50 8.42
C SER A 294 -30.85 -12.77 8.99
N GLY A 295 -30.50 -13.95 8.46
CA GLY A 295 -31.11 -15.23 8.83
C GLY A 295 -30.53 -15.92 10.08
N LEU A 296 -29.46 -15.41 10.68
CA LEU A 296 -28.81 -16.05 11.83
C LEU A 296 -29.52 -15.68 13.13
N ASN A 297 -30.18 -16.66 13.76
CA ASN A 297 -30.86 -16.50 15.06
C ASN A 297 -29.95 -15.78 16.06
N ALA A 298 -30.53 -14.89 16.88
CA ALA A 298 -29.81 -14.07 17.86
C ALA A 298 -29.01 -14.87 18.92
N THR A 299 -29.10 -16.20 18.92
CA THR A 299 -28.57 -17.09 19.95
C THR A 299 -27.20 -17.70 19.66
N ASP A 300 -26.71 -17.71 18.41
CA ASP A 300 -25.36 -18.22 18.09
C ASP A 300 -24.44 -17.10 17.62
N TYR A 301 -23.86 -16.39 18.59
CA TYR A 301 -22.88 -15.32 18.35
C TYR A 301 -21.65 -15.83 17.60
N SER A 302 -21.23 -17.07 17.85
CA SER A 302 -20.03 -17.66 17.27
C SER A 302 -20.22 -17.99 15.79
N GLU A 303 -21.39 -18.52 15.42
CA GLU A 303 -21.73 -18.77 14.03
C GLU A 303 -21.89 -17.46 13.25
N PHE A 304 -22.49 -16.44 13.88
CA PHE A 304 -22.61 -15.11 13.30
C PHE A 304 -21.26 -14.46 12.99
N GLU A 305 -20.35 -14.40 13.97
CA GLU A 305 -19.03 -13.80 13.75
C GLU A 305 -18.24 -14.55 12.66
N ARG A 306 -18.35 -15.87 12.60
CA ARG A 306 -17.74 -16.67 11.54
C ARG A 306 -18.27 -16.28 10.16
N CYS A 307 -19.60 -16.19 9.98
CA CYS A 307 -20.20 -15.77 8.71
C CYS A 307 -19.80 -14.33 8.32
N LEU A 308 -19.75 -13.42 9.29
CA LEU A 308 -19.29 -12.06 9.09
C LEU A 308 -17.82 -12.03 8.62
N PHE A 309 -16.93 -12.76 9.28
CA PHE A 309 -15.51 -12.80 8.93
C PHE A 309 -15.24 -13.52 7.60
N ASP A 310 -16.02 -14.54 7.24
CA ASP A 310 -15.99 -15.14 5.91
C ASP A 310 -16.35 -14.12 4.82
N SER A 311 -17.41 -13.34 5.04
CA SER A 311 -17.79 -12.26 4.11
C SER A 311 -16.75 -11.14 4.03
N ILE A 312 -16.15 -10.74 5.16
CA ILE A 312 -15.08 -9.73 5.18
C ILE A 312 -13.83 -10.25 4.46
N THR A 313 -13.50 -11.54 4.62
CA THR A 313 -12.37 -12.17 3.92
C THR A 313 -12.61 -12.18 2.41
N GLU A 314 -13.85 -12.41 1.96
CA GLU A 314 -14.25 -12.25 0.55
C GLU A 314 -13.95 -10.83 0.06
N VAL A 315 -14.40 -9.81 0.81
CA VAL A 315 -14.14 -8.39 0.48
C VAL A 315 -12.65 -8.10 0.38
N LEU A 316 -11.85 -8.55 1.36
CA LEU A 316 -10.41 -8.36 1.39
C LEU A 316 -9.75 -8.92 0.12
N ILE A 317 -10.11 -10.16 -0.26
CA ILE A 317 -9.53 -10.83 -1.43
C ILE A 317 -9.95 -10.11 -2.73
N VAL A 318 -11.22 -9.74 -2.87
CA VAL A 318 -11.74 -9.06 -4.07
C VAL A 318 -11.11 -7.67 -4.23
N VAL A 319 -11.02 -6.89 -3.15
CA VAL A 319 -10.35 -5.58 -3.16
C VAL A 319 -8.88 -5.76 -3.53
N ASN A 320 -8.15 -6.63 -2.83
CA ASN A 320 -6.73 -6.84 -3.09
C ASN A 320 -6.47 -7.33 -4.52
N HIS A 321 -7.33 -8.21 -5.06
CA HIS A 321 -7.24 -8.69 -6.44
C HIS A 321 -7.47 -7.56 -7.45
N ALA A 322 -8.49 -6.73 -7.23
CA ALA A 322 -8.79 -5.59 -8.09
C ALA A 322 -7.70 -4.50 -8.04
N THR A 323 -6.95 -4.39 -6.95
CA THR A 323 -5.92 -3.36 -6.77
C THR A 323 -4.48 -3.86 -6.76
N VAL A 324 -4.22 -5.08 -7.26
CA VAL A 324 -2.85 -5.62 -7.35
C VAL A 324 -1.91 -4.65 -8.07
N ASP A 325 -2.40 -4.05 -9.15
CA ASP A 325 -1.67 -3.08 -9.98
C ASP A 325 -1.82 -1.64 -9.48
N GLY A 326 -2.33 -1.44 -8.27
CA GLY A 326 -2.62 -0.12 -7.70
C GLY A 326 -4.02 0.40 -8.09
N PRO A 327 -4.62 1.27 -7.27
CA PRO A 327 -5.99 1.75 -7.48
C PRO A 327 -6.10 2.72 -8.67
N ALA A 328 -5.14 3.63 -8.84
CA ALA A 328 -5.17 4.66 -9.87
C ALA A 328 -5.08 4.08 -11.31
N SER A 329 -4.43 2.93 -11.49
CA SER A 329 -4.30 2.25 -12.79
C SER A 329 -5.56 1.52 -13.25
N GLN A 330 -6.56 1.33 -12.38
CA GLN A 330 -7.75 0.55 -12.72
C GLN A 330 -8.70 1.34 -13.61
N SER A 331 -9.27 0.71 -14.63
CA SER A 331 -10.26 1.37 -15.50
C SER A 331 -11.52 1.78 -14.72
N LEU A 332 -12.21 2.81 -15.20
CA LEU A 332 -13.46 3.29 -14.59
C LEU A 332 -14.51 2.16 -14.46
N THR A 333 -14.63 1.30 -15.48
CA THR A 333 -15.56 0.17 -15.47
C THR A 333 -15.19 -0.86 -14.39
N CYS A 334 -13.90 -1.16 -14.21
CA CYS A 334 -13.45 -2.07 -13.17
C CYS A 334 -13.81 -1.53 -11.78
N LEU A 335 -13.54 -0.24 -11.54
CA LEU A 335 -13.87 0.43 -10.29
C LEU A 335 -15.37 0.46 -10.02
N GLN A 336 -16.21 0.74 -11.03
CA GLN A 336 -17.67 0.73 -10.90
C GLN A 336 -18.19 -0.64 -10.48
N ASN A 337 -17.65 -1.73 -11.05
CA ASN A 337 -18.01 -3.08 -10.65
C ASN A 337 -17.59 -3.38 -9.21
N LEU A 338 -16.37 -2.97 -8.82
CA LEU A 338 -15.88 -3.12 -7.45
C LEU A 338 -16.73 -2.36 -6.44
N VAL A 339 -17.08 -1.09 -6.72
CA VAL A 339 -17.92 -0.27 -5.83
C VAL A 339 -19.33 -0.84 -5.72
N LYS A 340 -19.91 -1.36 -6.81
CA LYS A 340 -21.21 -2.07 -6.76
C LYS A 340 -21.14 -3.28 -5.83
N PHE A 341 -20.06 -4.07 -5.92
CA PHE A 341 -19.82 -5.22 -5.05
C PHE A 341 -19.66 -4.81 -3.57
N LEU A 342 -18.88 -3.76 -3.30
CA LEU A 342 -18.62 -3.26 -1.96
C LEU A 342 -19.86 -2.64 -1.32
N ARG A 343 -20.63 -1.84 -2.06
CA ARG A 343 -21.83 -1.15 -1.56
C ARG A 343 -22.80 -2.10 -0.88
N ILE A 344 -23.15 -3.20 -1.56
CA ILE A 344 -24.11 -4.18 -1.05
C ILE A 344 -23.64 -4.78 0.29
N ARG A 345 -22.32 -5.03 0.42
CA ARG A 345 -21.73 -5.63 1.63
C ARG A 345 -21.57 -4.61 2.75
N VAL A 346 -21.10 -3.40 2.44
CA VAL A 346 -20.97 -2.32 3.41
C VAL A 346 -22.33 -1.94 3.99
N GLU A 347 -23.37 -1.81 3.17
CA GLU A 347 -24.75 -1.58 3.66
C GLU A 347 -25.21 -2.68 4.62
N ALA A 348 -24.94 -3.96 4.30
CA ALA A 348 -25.24 -5.07 5.20
C ALA A 348 -24.45 -5.00 6.52
N TYR A 349 -23.16 -4.65 6.48
CA TYR A 349 -22.33 -4.52 7.67
C TYR A 349 -22.74 -3.33 8.56
N GLN A 350 -23.13 -2.21 7.95
CA GLN A 350 -23.62 -1.04 8.70
C GLN A 350 -24.96 -1.35 9.38
N ASN A 351 -25.85 -2.09 8.71
CA ASN A 351 -27.06 -2.60 9.34
C ASN A 351 -26.75 -3.53 10.53
N VAL A 352 -25.74 -4.39 10.40
CA VAL A 352 -25.25 -5.25 11.51
C VAL A 352 -24.78 -4.41 12.69
N LEU A 353 -23.95 -3.37 12.47
CA LEU A 353 -23.48 -2.48 13.54
C LEU A 353 -24.63 -1.73 14.23
N GLY A 354 -25.69 -1.38 13.49
CA GLY A 354 -26.87 -0.72 14.05
C GLY A 354 -27.79 -1.65 14.85
N LEU A 355 -27.81 -2.95 14.54
CA LEU A 355 -28.74 -3.92 15.13
C LEU A 355 -28.13 -4.82 16.20
N ARG A 356 -26.80 -4.99 16.21
CA ARG A 356 -26.10 -5.93 17.10
C ARG A 356 -24.81 -5.35 17.66
N GLN A 357 -24.49 -5.74 18.90
CA GLN A 357 -23.17 -5.50 19.48
C GLN A 357 -22.14 -6.44 18.83
N CYS A 358 -21.15 -5.85 18.15
CA CYS A 358 -20.06 -6.56 17.50
C CYS A 358 -18.79 -6.49 18.37
N SER A 359 -17.91 -7.49 18.27
CA SER A 359 -16.58 -7.40 18.90
C SER A 359 -15.77 -6.23 18.34
N PRO A 360 -14.82 -5.64 19.11
CA PRO A 360 -13.95 -4.58 18.60
C PRO A 360 -13.21 -4.98 17.32
N ARG A 361 -12.71 -6.23 17.25
CA ARG A 361 -12.13 -6.80 16.03
C ARG A 361 -13.10 -6.80 14.84
N ALA A 362 -14.36 -7.18 15.02
CA ALA A 362 -15.36 -7.10 13.96
C ALA A 362 -15.63 -5.66 13.51
N ILE A 363 -15.69 -4.71 14.45
CA ILE A 363 -15.83 -3.27 14.14
C ILE A 363 -14.66 -2.79 13.28
N TYR A 364 -13.41 -3.12 13.63
CA TYR A 364 -12.24 -2.77 12.83
C TYR A 364 -12.37 -3.23 11.38
N HIS A 365 -12.73 -4.48 11.15
CA HIS A 365 -12.81 -5.04 9.80
C HIS A 365 -13.99 -4.48 8.99
N ILE A 366 -15.13 -4.20 9.62
CA ILE A 366 -16.25 -3.52 8.97
C ILE A 366 -15.83 -2.10 8.55
N GLN A 367 -15.11 -1.39 9.42
CA GLN A 367 -14.61 -0.05 9.12
C GLN A 367 -13.52 -0.07 8.06
N TRP A 368 -12.67 -1.11 8.02
CA TRP A 368 -11.73 -1.33 6.93
C TRP A 368 -12.44 -1.48 5.58
N ALA A 369 -13.50 -2.30 5.49
CA ALA A 369 -14.30 -2.44 4.27
C ALA A 369 -14.99 -1.13 3.87
N THR A 370 -15.55 -0.42 4.84
CA THR A 370 -16.20 0.89 4.65
C THR A 370 -15.21 1.95 4.13
N SER A 371 -13.99 1.99 4.68
CA SER A 371 -12.93 2.91 4.24
C SER A 371 -12.53 2.68 2.78
N ASN A 372 -12.44 1.41 2.35
CA ASN A 372 -12.14 1.06 0.96
C ASN A 372 -13.29 1.44 0.03
N TYR A 373 -14.54 1.24 0.46
CA TYR A 373 -15.70 1.72 -0.30
C TYR A 373 -15.67 3.23 -0.52
N ILE A 374 -15.38 4.03 0.52
CA ILE A 374 -15.21 5.49 0.40
C ILE A 374 -14.10 5.82 -0.60
N LEU A 375 -12.92 5.22 -0.46
CA LEU A 375 -11.78 5.45 -1.34
C LEU A 375 -12.11 5.21 -2.82
N PHE A 376 -12.69 4.05 -3.14
CA PHE A 376 -13.00 3.70 -4.53
C PHE A 376 -14.16 4.51 -5.09
N GLN A 377 -15.15 4.87 -4.26
CA GLN A 377 -16.21 5.78 -4.66
C GLN A 377 -15.62 7.15 -5.04
N THR A 378 -14.76 7.70 -4.19
CA THR A 378 -14.06 8.97 -4.47
C THR A 378 -13.23 8.89 -5.75
N LEU A 379 -12.50 7.79 -5.98
CA LEU A 379 -11.74 7.61 -7.22
C LEU A 379 -12.63 7.56 -8.47
N ILE A 380 -13.80 6.92 -8.40
CA ILE A 380 -14.79 6.94 -9.48
C ILE A 380 -15.28 8.36 -9.73
N GLU A 381 -15.62 9.10 -8.67
CA GLU A 381 -16.14 10.48 -8.77
C GLU A 381 -15.09 11.41 -9.39
N ILE A 382 -13.81 11.27 -9.02
CA ILE A 382 -12.69 12.00 -9.63
C ILE A 382 -12.55 11.61 -11.12
N LYS A 383 -12.48 10.32 -11.45
CA LYS A 383 -12.35 9.87 -12.85
C LYS A 383 -13.53 10.27 -13.73
N ALA A 384 -14.74 10.26 -13.19
CA ALA A 384 -15.95 10.67 -13.91
C ALA A 384 -16.03 12.20 -14.10
N SER A 385 -15.40 12.98 -13.21
CA SER A 385 -15.45 14.45 -13.21
C SER A 385 -14.30 15.10 -14.00
N LEU A 386 -13.56 14.35 -14.82
CA LEU A 386 -12.46 14.89 -15.64
C LEU A 386 -12.90 15.99 -16.61
N THR A 387 -14.17 16.02 -17.02
CA THR A 387 -14.76 17.07 -17.85
C THR A 387 -15.11 18.35 -17.08
N GLY A 388 -15.07 18.31 -15.74
CA GLY A 388 -15.48 19.39 -14.85
C GLY A 388 -14.57 19.47 -13.61
N PRO A 389 -13.30 19.88 -13.73
CA PRO A 389 -12.31 19.88 -12.64
C PRO A 389 -12.69 20.68 -11.39
N ARG A 390 -13.61 21.65 -11.51
CA ARG A 390 -14.17 22.39 -10.36
C ARG A 390 -14.84 21.47 -9.33
N CYS A 391 -15.29 20.30 -9.75
CA CYS A 391 -15.92 19.31 -8.88
C CYS A 391 -14.92 18.58 -7.97
N PHE A 392 -13.61 18.57 -8.27
CA PHE A 392 -12.63 17.81 -7.48
C PHE A 392 -12.54 18.29 -6.03
N VAL A 393 -12.63 19.60 -5.79
CA VAL A 393 -12.64 20.16 -4.43
C VAL A 393 -13.82 19.59 -3.64
N ALA A 394 -15.03 19.64 -4.21
CA ALA A 394 -16.23 19.13 -3.57
C ALA A 394 -16.20 17.61 -3.33
N VAL A 395 -15.61 16.85 -4.26
CA VAL A 395 -15.43 15.40 -4.13
C VAL A 395 -14.47 15.06 -2.99
N VAL A 396 -13.35 15.78 -2.87
CA VAL A 396 -12.35 15.57 -1.82
C VAL A 396 -12.91 15.96 -0.45
N GLU A 397 -13.56 17.12 -0.33
CA GLU A 397 -14.22 17.55 0.91
C GLU A 397 -15.36 16.59 1.29
N GLY A 398 -16.06 16.02 0.30
CA GLY A 398 -17.05 14.97 0.51
C GLY A 398 -16.46 13.68 1.07
N ALA A 399 -15.30 13.26 0.58
CA ALA A 399 -14.58 12.09 1.08
C ALA A 399 -14.07 12.32 2.52
N GLU A 400 -13.51 13.49 2.79
CA GLU A 400 -13.05 13.91 4.12
C GLU A 400 -14.20 13.88 5.14
N ARG A 401 -15.34 14.49 4.81
CA ARG A 401 -16.51 14.49 5.67
C ARG A 401 -16.98 13.07 6.00
N LYS A 402 -17.12 12.21 4.99
CA LYS A 402 -17.51 10.79 5.17
C LYS A 402 -16.51 10.05 6.09
N CYS A 403 -15.21 10.32 5.96
CA CYS A 403 -14.20 9.69 6.80
C CYS A 403 -14.31 10.16 8.26
N LEU A 404 -14.47 11.46 8.49
CA LEU A 404 -14.67 12.02 9.84
C LEU A 404 -15.95 11.49 10.49
N GLU A 405 -17.06 11.43 9.75
CA GLU A 405 -18.31 10.82 10.22
C GLU A 405 -18.12 9.36 10.65
N GLN A 406 -17.31 8.57 9.92
CA GLN A 406 -17.00 7.20 10.30
C GLN A 406 -16.08 7.10 11.53
N ILE A 407 -15.16 8.04 11.72
CA ILE A 407 -14.36 8.13 12.96
C ILE A 407 -15.29 8.38 14.15
N ASP A 408 -16.17 9.37 14.05
CA ASP A 408 -17.11 9.73 15.12
C ASP A 408 -18.10 8.59 15.41
N TYR A 409 -18.62 7.96 14.37
CA TYR A 409 -19.51 6.80 14.49
C TYR A 409 -18.80 5.63 15.19
N THR A 410 -17.56 5.31 14.78
CA THR A 410 -16.76 4.25 15.41
C THR A 410 -16.49 4.57 16.88
N ASN A 411 -16.11 5.81 17.19
CA ASN A 411 -15.91 6.26 18.57
C ASN A 411 -17.17 6.10 19.42
N SER A 412 -18.33 6.47 18.88
CA SER A 412 -19.61 6.32 19.57
C SER A 412 -19.91 4.85 19.92
N ILE A 413 -19.74 3.93 18.96
CA ILE A 413 -19.94 2.49 19.19
C ILE A 413 -18.96 1.95 20.24
N LEU A 414 -17.67 2.29 20.12
CA LEU A 414 -16.64 1.81 21.03
C LEU A 414 -16.83 2.35 22.46
N ASN A 415 -17.25 3.61 22.61
CA ASN A 415 -17.53 4.21 23.92
C ASN A 415 -18.69 3.49 24.63
N ALA A 416 -19.70 3.03 23.89
CA ALA A 416 -20.78 2.23 24.45
C ALA A 416 -20.29 0.89 25.04
N MET A 417 -19.13 0.40 24.59
CA MET A 417 -18.50 -0.86 25.03
C MET A 417 -17.40 -0.67 26.09
N GLU A 418 -17.09 0.56 26.49
CA GLU A 418 -15.92 0.86 27.34
C GLU A 418 -15.98 0.17 28.72
N HIS A 419 -17.19 -0.05 29.24
CA HIS A 419 -17.44 -0.76 30.50
C HIS A 419 -16.98 -2.24 30.49
N THR A 420 -16.69 -2.82 29.32
CA THR A 420 -16.21 -4.20 29.19
C THR A 420 -14.74 -4.38 29.55
N GLY A 421 -13.97 -3.29 29.63
CA GLY A 421 -12.53 -3.34 29.92
C GLY A 421 -11.71 -4.06 28.84
N ASN A 422 -12.24 -4.21 27.63
CA ASN A 422 -11.58 -4.93 26.54
C ASN A 422 -10.37 -4.13 26.00
N GLU A 423 -9.17 -4.71 26.10
CA GLU A 423 -7.91 -4.12 25.63
C GLU A 423 -7.91 -3.80 24.12
N GLU A 424 -8.77 -4.45 23.32
CA GLU A 424 -8.91 -4.18 21.88
C GLU A 424 -9.58 -2.84 21.58
N ILE A 425 -10.36 -2.25 22.50
CA ILE A 425 -11.10 -1.00 22.26
C ILE A 425 -10.17 0.17 21.87
N PRO A 426 -9.15 0.53 22.67
CA PRO A 426 -8.23 1.60 22.30
C PRO A 426 -7.43 1.29 21.03
N VAL A 427 -7.09 0.01 20.81
CA VAL A 427 -6.40 -0.46 19.60
C VAL A 427 -7.24 -0.21 18.34
N VAL A 428 -8.49 -0.67 18.36
CA VAL A 428 -9.42 -0.52 17.23
C VAL A 428 -9.68 0.94 16.92
N ARG A 429 -9.86 1.76 17.96
CA ARG A 429 -10.04 3.21 17.82
C ARG A 429 -8.92 3.83 16.99
N SER A 430 -7.67 3.59 17.38
CA SER A 430 -6.52 4.20 16.72
C SER A 430 -6.21 3.59 15.35
N LEU A 431 -6.40 2.28 15.16
CA LEU A 431 -6.20 1.66 13.85
C LEU A 431 -7.26 2.10 12.83
N VAL A 432 -8.52 2.26 13.24
CA VAL A 432 -9.57 2.80 12.36
C VAL A 432 -9.29 4.26 12.01
N GLU A 433 -8.89 5.07 12.99
CA GLU A 433 -8.51 6.46 12.75
C GLU A 433 -7.32 6.57 11.79
N LEU A 434 -6.27 5.77 11.99
CA LEU A 434 -5.13 5.69 11.07
C LEU A 434 -5.58 5.36 9.64
N ARG A 435 -6.49 4.38 9.49
CA ARG A 435 -6.98 3.96 8.17
C ARG A 435 -7.83 5.04 7.50
N LEU A 436 -8.75 5.68 8.22
CA LEU A 436 -9.61 6.71 7.64
C LEU A 436 -8.83 7.98 7.28
N ARG A 437 -7.85 8.39 8.10
CA ARG A 437 -6.93 9.49 7.77
C ARG A 437 -6.06 9.18 6.55
N THR A 438 -5.63 7.92 6.42
CA THR A 438 -4.95 7.43 5.21
C THR A 438 -5.84 7.62 3.98
N VAL A 439 -7.13 7.26 4.04
CA VAL A 439 -8.09 7.46 2.94
C VAL A 439 -8.30 8.94 2.61
N MET A 440 -8.40 9.80 3.62
CA MET A 440 -8.48 11.26 3.43
C MET A 440 -7.27 11.79 2.66
N ASN A 441 -6.06 11.39 3.06
CA ASN A 441 -4.85 11.81 2.36
C ASN A 441 -4.80 11.28 0.92
N TRP A 442 -5.21 10.03 0.69
CA TRP A 442 -5.35 9.48 -0.66
C TRP A 442 -6.34 10.27 -1.52
N ALA A 443 -7.47 10.72 -0.98
CA ALA A 443 -8.44 11.53 -1.72
C ALA A 443 -7.80 12.84 -2.21
N VAL A 444 -7.04 13.51 -1.34
CA VAL A 444 -6.29 14.73 -1.70
C VAL A 444 -5.21 14.44 -2.74
N GLY A 445 -4.40 13.39 -2.54
CA GLY A 445 -3.36 13.00 -3.49
C GLY A 445 -3.90 12.61 -4.87
N LEU A 446 -5.04 11.91 -4.92
CA LEU A 446 -5.73 11.57 -6.17
C LEU A 446 -6.26 12.82 -6.87
N GLY A 447 -6.84 13.77 -6.13
CA GLY A 447 -7.27 15.05 -6.69
C GLY A 447 -6.09 15.84 -7.28
N PHE A 448 -4.96 15.87 -6.58
CA PHE A 448 -3.72 16.48 -7.08
C PHE A 448 -3.19 15.80 -8.35
N LEU A 449 -3.18 14.46 -8.39
CA LEU A 449 -2.76 13.70 -9.56
C LEU A 449 -3.64 14.01 -10.78
N TYR A 450 -4.96 13.93 -10.64
CA TYR A 450 -5.88 14.12 -11.78
C TYR A 450 -6.02 15.59 -12.20
N THR A 451 -5.87 16.56 -11.29
CA THR A 451 -5.76 17.99 -11.68
C THR A 451 -4.50 18.26 -12.50
N SER A 452 -3.38 17.67 -12.10
CA SER A 452 -2.11 17.77 -12.83
C SER A 452 -2.21 17.15 -14.23
N VAL A 453 -2.86 15.99 -14.35
CA VAL A 453 -3.11 15.32 -15.64
C VAL A 453 -3.95 16.18 -16.59
N LEU A 454 -4.97 16.88 -16.09
CA LEU A 454 -5.76 17.81 -16.90
C LEU A 454 -4.94 18.98 -17.44
N GLY A 455 -3.86 19.38 -16.76
CA GLY A 455 -2.94 20.42 -17.24
C GLY A 455 -2.11 19.95 -18.44
N VAL A 456 -1.82 18.65 -18.49
CA VAL A 456 -1.00 18.05 -19.55
C VAL A 456 -1.83 17.66 -20.78
N ARG A 457 -3.14 17.39 -20.62
CA ARG A 457 -4.00 16.93 -21.73
C ARG A 457 -4.37 18.06 -22.70
N PRO A 458 -4.32 17.81 -24.03
CA PRO A 458 -4.77 18.79 -25.02
C PRO A 458 -6.26 19.08 -24.85
N GLN A 459 -6.63 20.36 -24.70
CA GLN A 459 -8.03 20.79 -24.53
C GLN A 459 -8.92 20.62 -25.78
N GLU A 460 -8.35 20.20 -26.91
CA GLU A 460 -9.00 20.30 -28.24
C GLU A 460 -9.87 19.09 -28.64
N ALA A 461 -9.96 18.03 -27.83
CA ALA A 461 -10.82 16.88 -28.12
C ALA A 461 -11.80 16.58 -26.96
N PRO A 462 -13.08 16.29 -27.24
CA PRO A 462 -14.00 15.84 -26.20
C PRO A 462 -13.48 14.52 -25.62
N PRO A 463 -13.26 14.44 -24.30
CA PRO A 463 -12.68 13.26 -23.70
C PRO A 463 -13.61 12.07 -23.89
N LYS A 464 -13.10 10.99 -24.47
CA LYS A 464 -13.79 9.70 -24.49
C LYS A 464 -13.79 9.11 -23.09
N MET A 465 -14.74 8.24 -22.77
CA MET A 465 -14.78 7.54 -21.49
C MET A 465 -13.51 6.69 -21.22
N SER A 466 -12.79 6.30 -22.29
CA SER A 466 -11.46 5.65 -22.25
C SER A 466 -10.31 6.60 -21.91
N ASP A 467 -10.51 7.91 -21.98
CA ASP A 467 -9.47 8.91 -21.70
C ASP A 467 -9.30 9.10 -20.19
N ALA A 468 -10.06 8.45 -19.32
CA ALA A 468 -9.89 8.57 -17.86
C ALA A 468 -8.65 7.84 -17.30
N ASP A 469 -8.01 7.00 -18.11
CA ASP A 469 -6.83 6.23 -17.72
C ASP A 469 -5.55 7.07 -17.93
N LEU A 470 -4.55 6.87 -17.07
CA LEU A 470 -3.29 7.61 -17.07
C LEU A 470 -2.34 7.03 -18.13
N SER A 471 -1.73 7.90 -18.95
CA SER A 471 -0.66 7.50 -19.87
C SER A 471 0.73 7.79 -19.32
N CYS A 472 1.71 7.03 -19.80
CA CYS A 472 3.13 7.20 -19.45
C CYS A 472 3.64 8.61 -19.80
N ASP A 473 3.27 9.11 -20.98
CA ASP A 473 3.70 10.42 -21.47
C ASP A 473 3.09 11.58 -20.68
N GLU A 474 1.84 11.44 -20.21
CA GLU A 474 1.19 12.43 -19.33
C GLU A 474 1.95 12.58 -18.01
N THR A 475 2.41 11.45 -17.48
CA THR A 475 2.95 11.36 -16.13
C THR A 475 4.32 11.98 -15.98
N ILE A 476 5.14 11.86 -17.02
CA ILE A 476 6.48 12.46 -17.07
C ILE A 476 6.40 13.99 -17.11
N GLN A 477 5.33 14.53 -17.69
CA GLN A 477 5.13 15.97 -17.80
C GLN A 477 4.55 16.59 -16.52
N LEU A 478 4.00 15.78 -15.59
CA LEU A 478 3.34 16.26 -14.37
C LEU A 478 4.27 17.11 -13.51
N THR A 479 5.51 16.69 -13.25
CA THR A 479 6.46 17.47 -12.44
C THR A 479 6.72 18.84 -13.06
N SER A 480 6.91 18.88 -14.40
CA SER A 480 7.13 20.15 -15.10
C SER A 480 5.91 21.06 -15.02
N GLU A 481 4.71 20.50 -15.07
CA GLU A 481 3.45 21.25 -15.00
C GLU A 481 3.20 21.79 -13.58
N VAL A 482 3.50 20.97 -12.56
CA VAL A 482 3.47 21.39 -11.15
C VAL A 482 4.46 22.52 -10.90
N LEU A 483 5.73 22.37 -11.34
CA LEU A 483 6.74 23.43 -11.19
C LEU A 483 6.33 24.72 -11.89
N LYS A 484 5.90 24.65 -13.16
CA LYS A 484 5.34 25.81 -13.89
C LYS A 484 4.20 26.47 -13.14
N SER A 485 3.34 25.69 -12.49
CA SER A 485 2.20 26.22 -11.74
C SER A 485 2.61 26.96 -10.46
N TYR A 486 3.78 26.66 -9.90
CA TYR A 486 4.34 27.43 -8.78
C TYR A 486 5.13 28.66 -9.23
N THR A 487 5.74 28.66 -10.43
CA THR A 487 6.72 29.68 -10.84
C THR A 487 6.21 30.72 -11.83
N ALA A 488 5.02 30.57 -12.41
CA ALA A 488 4.49 31.49 -13.44
C ALA A 488 3.28 32.31 -12.93
N PRO A 489 3.45 33.60 -12.57
CA PRO A 489 2.37 34.42 -12.03
C PRO A 489 1.35 34.90 -13.07
N ASN A 490 1.70 34.94 -14.37
CA ASN A 490 0.85 35.57 -15.38
C ASN A 490 1.03 34.92 -16.77
N GLY A 491 0.11 34.02 -17.11
CA GLY A 491 -0.17 33.61 -18.50
C GLY A 491 0.14 32.14 -18.80
N GLN A 492 -0.93 31.35 -19.01
CA GLN A 492 -0.95 29.96 -19.50
C GLN A 492 -0.75 28.81 -18.49
N VAL A 493 -0.84 29.06 -17.17
CA VAL A 493 -0.87 27.97 -16.18
C VAL A 493 -2.28 27.35 -16.10
N ASN A 494 -2.38 26.03 -15.94
CA ASN A 494 -3.64 25.36 -15.61
C ASN A 494 -4.26 25.93 -14.32
N GLY A 495 -5.17 26.89 -14.45
CA GLY A 495 -5.81 27.58 -13.32
C GLY A 495 -6.54 26.64 -12.35
N TYR A 496 -6.93 25.44 -12.79
CA TYR A 496 -7.51 24.43 -11.91
C TYR A 496 -6.49 23.81 -10.96
N LEU A 497 -5.24 23.59 -11.42
CA LEU A 497 -4.18 23.05 -10.56
C LEU A 497 -3.76 24.07 -9.51
N VAL A 498 -3.64 25.35 -9.90
CA VAL A 498 -3.33 26.45 -8.96
C VAL A 498 -4.41 26.56 -7.89
N GLN A 499 -5.69 26.63 -8.28
CA GLN A 499 -6.80 26.68 -7.34
C GLN A 499 -6.84 25.47 -6.40
N TYR A 500 -6.51 24.28 -6.91
CA TYR A 500 -6.44 23.06 -6.11
C TYR A 500 -5.29 23.11 -5.11
N LEU A 501 -4.12 23.58 -5.53
CA LEU A 501 -2.94 23.75 -4.68
C LEU A 501 -3.14 24.83 -3.60
N GLU A 502 -3.80 25.93 -3.91
CA GLU A 502 -4.19 26.95 -2.93
C GLU A 502 -5.07 26.36 -1.82
N ARG A 503 -6.01 25.47 -2.18
CA ARG A 503 -6.93 24.86 -1.22
C ARG A 503 -6.31 23.72 -0.42
N PHE A 504 -5.55 22.83 -1.07
CA PHE A 504 -5.12 21.57 -0.49
C PHE A 504 -3.61 21.36 -0.41
N GLY A 505 -2.77 22.20 -1.02
CA GLY A 505 -1.32 22.01 -1.05
C GLY A 505 -0.69 21.92 0.34
N GLY A 506 -1.06 22.86 1.22
CA GLY A 506 -0.64 22.83 2.63
C GLY A 506 -1.29 21.69 3.43
N VAL A 507 -2.60 21.50 3.24
CA VAL A 507 -3.40 20.46 3.91
C VAL A 507 -2.84 19.06 3.62
N TYR A 508 -2.44 18.79 2.39
CA TYR A 508 -1.90 17.50 1.96
C TYR A 508 -0.65 17.11 2.75
N VAL A 509 0.28 18.05 2.94
CA VAL A 509 1.51 17.83 3.72
C VAL A 509 1.20 17.59 5.19
N LEU A 510 0.30 18.40 5.77
CA LEU A 510 -0.11 18.25 7.16
C LEU A 510 -0.81 16.91 7.42
N GLN A 511 -1.70 16.48 6.53
CA GLN A 511 -2.38 15.19 6.63
C GLN A 511 -1.40 14.01 6.50
N MET A 512 -0.38 14.09 5.64
CA MET A 512 0.67 13.05 5.58
C MET A 512 1.42 12.94 6.90
N MET A 513 1.78 14.07 7.51
CA MET A 513 2.46 14.09 8.81
C MET A 513 1.59 13.52 9.93
N ASP A 514 0.30 13.87 9.95
CA ASP A 514 -0.68 13.34 10.90
C ASP A 514 -0.82 11.81 10.78
N VAL A 515 -0.83 11.25 9.56
CA VAL A 515 -0.80 9.79 9.35
C VAL A 515 0.48 9.15 9.93
N LEU A 516 1.65 9.78 9.73
CA LEU A 516 2.91 9.28 10.31
C LEU A 516 2.88 9.32 11.85
N GLU A 517 2.38 10.40 12.43
CA GLU A 517 2.20 10.53 13.89
C GLU A 517 1.29 9.44 14.44
N ARG A 518 0.13 9.23 13.82
CA ARG A 518 -0.82 8.18 14.20
C ARG A 518 -0.23 6.79 14.06
N PHE A 519 0.58 6.54 13.03
CA PHE A 519 1.29 5.27 12.92
C PHE A 519 2.29 5.06 14.07
N ILE A 520 3.06 6.10 14.42
CA ILE A 520 3.99 6.04 15.55
C ILE A 520 3.25 5.77 16.86
N GLU A 521 2.08 6.39 17.08
CA GLU A 521 1.23 6.12 18.24
C GLU A 521 0.70 4.68 18.25
N CYS A 522 0.14 4.21 17.12
CA CYS A 522 -0.36 2.84 16.98
C CYS A 522 0.75 1.81 17.23
N SER A 523 1.96 2.07 16.73
CA SER A 523 3.10 1.14 16.87
C SER A 523 3.52 0.88 18.33
N LYS A 524 3.13 1.75 19.27
CA LYS A 524 3.40 1.61 20.71
C LYS A 524 2.34 0.78 21.43
N MET A 525 1.22 0.48 20.77
CA MET A 525 0.11 -0.23 21.37
C MET A 525 0.45 -1.70 21.60
N LYS A 526 -0.13 -2.25 22.65
CA LYS A 526 0.03 -3.65 23.04
C LYS A 526 -1.33 -4.32 23.13
N LEU A 527 -1.37 -5.57 22.69
CA LEU A 527 -2.50 -6.46 22.88
C LEU A 527 -1.94 -7.73 23.53
N ASN A 528 -2.43 -8.10 24.72
CA ASN A 528 -1.84 -9.19 25.53
C ASN A 528 -0.31 -9.04 25.65
N GLU A 529 0.15 -7.85 26.06
CA GLU A 529 1.58 -7.48 26.22
C GLU A 529 2.42 -7.48 24.93
N THR A 530 1.86 -7.88 23.79
CA THR A 530 2.55 -7.96 22.49
C THR A 530 2.39 -6.65 21.72
N GLU A 531 3.51 -6.01 21.37
CA GLU A 531 3.53 -4.77 20.57
C GLU A 531 2.95 -4.98 19.16
N LEU A 532 2.32 -3.94 18.61
CA LEU A 532 1.67 -3.95 17.30
C LEU A 532 2.59 -4.48 16.19
N ARG A 533 2.09 -5.49 15.45
CA ARG A 533 2.70 -6.02 14.23
C ARG A 533 1.67 -5.99 13.08
N PRO A 534 1.55 -4.87 12.35
CA PRO A 534 0.53 -4.71 11.32
C PRO A 534 0.97 -5.32 9.97
N PRO A 535 0.06 -5.82 9.12
CA PRO A 535 0.38 -6.36 7.80
C PRO A 535 1.32 -5.42 7.00
N PRO A 536 2.61 -5.77 6.81
CA PRO A 536 3.58 -4.83 6.27
C PRO A 536 3.31 -4.46 4.80
N ARG A 537 2.66 -5.35 4.04
CA ARG A 537 2.25 -5.04 2.65
C ARG A 537 1.20 -3.93 2.56
N HIS A 538 0.31 -3.84 3.54
CA HIS A 538 -0.78 -2.87 3.52
C HIS A 538 -0.41 -1.60 4.28
N ILE A 539 -0.03 -1.74 5.55
CA ILE A 539 0.26 -0.56 6.39
C ILE A 539 1.72 -0.13 6.20
N GLY A 540 2.66 -1.08 6.25
CA GLY A 540 4.10 -0.78 6.19
C GLY A 540 4.51 -0.05 4.90
N MET A 541 4.04 -0.53 3.75
CA MET A 541 4.33 0.09 2.46
C MET A 541 3.64 1.45 2.27
N GLU A 542 2.40 1.62 2.75
CA GLU A 542 1.70 2.91 2.71
C GLU A 542 2.49 3.99 3.46
N ILE A 543 3.03 3.67 4.65
CA ILE A 543 3.87 4.60 5.43
C ILE A 543 5.13 5.03 4.66
N VAL A 544 5.80 4.10 3.98
CA VAL A 544 6.98 4.44 3.16
C VAL A 544 6.60 5.36 1.99
N VAL A 545 5.42 5.17 1.38
CA VAL A 545 4.92 6.05 0.30
C VAL A 545 4.67 7.46 0.83
N PHE A 546 4.10 7.62 2.02
CA PHE A 546 3.92 8.95 2.63
C PHE A 546 5.27 9.63 2.88
N CYS A 547 6.27 8.90 3.38
CA CYS A 547 7.63 9.45 3.51
C CYS A 547 8.19 9.86 2.13
N LYS A 548 8.06 9.02 1.10
CA LYS A 548 8.51 9.35 -0.27
C LYS A 548 7.83 10.62 -0.79
N ASN A 549 6.52 10.73 -0.67
CA ASN A 549 5.75 11.88 -1.15
C ASN A 549 6.12 13.17 -0.39
N LEU A 550 6.46 13.08 0.90
CA LEU A 550 6.98 14.22 1.67
C LEU A 550 8.35 14.67 1.16
N VAL A 551 9.27 13.74 0.84
CA VAL A 551 10.55 14.12 0.21
C VAL A 551 10.32 14.86 -1.10
N GLU A 552 9.46 14.32 -1.97
CA GLU A 552 9.13 14.95 -3.26
C GLU A 552 8.52 16.35 -3.08
N ASN A 553 7.61 16.52 -2.13
CA ASN A 553 7.02 17.81 -1.81
C ASN A 553 8.03 18.83 -1.30
N ASN A 554 9.10 18.41 -0.64
CA ASN A 554 10.19 19.30 -0.22
C ASN A 554 11.11 19.66 -1.38
N VAL A 555 11.44 18.69 -2.25
CA VAL A 555 12.23 18.99 -3.46
C VAL A 555 11.49 20.01 -4.34
N VAL A 556 10.19 19.82 -4.57
CA VAL A 556 9.37 20.78 -5.32
C VAL A 556 9.36 22.16 -4.63
N GLN A 557 9.20 22.21 -3.31
CA GLN A 557 9.22 23.47 -2.55
C GLN A 557 10.54 24.22 -2.70
N ILE A 558 11.67 23.53 -2.57
CA ILE A 558 13.00 24.15 -2.71
C ILE A 558 13.17 24.66 -4.15
N LYS A 559 12.79 23.86 -5.16
CA LYS A 559 12.87 24.26 -6.56
C LYS A 559 11.97 25.46 -6.89
N SER A 560 10.78 25.55 -6.31
CA SER A 560 9.82 26.61 -6.64
C SER A 560 10.00 27.89 -5.83
N THR A 561 10.34 27.77 -4.54
CA THR A 561 10.38 28.91 -3.61
C THR A 561 11.78 29.23 -3.11
N GLY A 562 12.76 28.37 -3.35
CA GLY A 562 14.10 28.52 -2.80
C GLY A 562 14.12 28.49 -1.27
N ARG A 563 13.19 27.77 -0.63
CA ARG A 563 13.08 27.69 0.84
C ARG A 563 12.76 26.29 1.32
N LEU A 564 13.28 25.94 2.50
CA LEU A 564 12.81 24.79 3.26
C LEU A 564 11.44 25.08 3.89
N ARG A 565 10.66 24.02 4.12
CA ARG A 565 9.38 24.14 4.83
C ARG A 565 9.62 24.39 6.31
N ALA A 566 8.75 25.18 6.95
CA ALA A 566 8.79 25.37 8.41
C ALA A 566 8.70 24.04 9.19
N ALA A 567 7.95 23.07 8.66
CA ALA A 567 7.77 21.75 9.26
C ALA A 567 8.88 20.74 8.92
N PHE A 568 9.94 21.14 8.21
CA PHE A 568 10.98 20.24 7.70
C PHE A 568 11.67 19.41 8.81
N GLN A 569 12.03 20.05 9.92
CA GLN A 569 12.63 19.36 11.08
C GLN A 569 11.69 18.35 11.71
N LYS A 570 10.40 18.70 11.79
CA LYS A 570 9.37 17.78 12.29
C LYS A 570 9.25 16.56 11.39
N GLN A 571 9.34 16.73 10.06
CA GLN A 571 9.34 15.61 9.11
C GLN A 571 10.55 14.70 9.27
N ILE A 572 11.75 15.25 9.46
CA ILE A 572 12.96 14.48 9.78
C ILE A 572 12.77 13.64 11.05
N HIS A 573 12.21 14.23 12.11
CA HIS A 573 11.91 13.51 13.35
C HIS A 573 10.91 12.37 13.12
N LEU A 574 9.83 12.61 12.38
CA LEU A 574 8.84 11.58 12.05
C LEU A 574 9.44 10.44 11.24
N PHE A 575 10.34 10.73 10.29
CA PHE A 575 11.02 9.68 9.50
C PHE A 575 11.90 8.82 10.39
N THR A 576 12.65 9.45 11.30
CA THR A 576 13.52 8.77 12.26
C THR A 576 12.70 7.81 13.14
N GLU A 577 11.63 8.31 13.77
CA GLU A 577 10.75 7.47 14.59
C GLU A 577 10.13 6.34 13.77
N CYS A 578 9.59 6.60 12.58
CA CYS A 578 9.02 5.56 11.71
C CYS A 578 10.04 4.47 11.35
N ALA A 579 11.27 4.86 10.98
CA ALA A 579 12.34 3.91 10.66
C ALA A 579 12.70 3.04 11.87
N ASP A 580 12.78 3.64 13.06
CA ASP A 580 13.04 2.96 14.33
C ASP A 580 11.92 1.98 14.71
N ARG A 581 10.65 2.35 14.49
CA ARG A 581 9.52 1.44 14.72
C ARG A 581 9.61 0.21 13.83
N PHE A 582 9.86 0.39 12.53
CA PHE A 582 10.01 -0.75 11.63
C PHE A 582 11.26 -1.58 11.93
N ALA A 583 12.35 -0.96 12.37
CA ALA A 583 13.55 -1.67 12.80
C ALA A 583 13.22 -2.60 13.97
N ARG A 584 12.53 -2.10 15.01
CA ARG A 584 12.05 -2.91 16.14
C ARG A 584 11.07 -4.01 15.72
N MET A 585 10.22 -3.72 14.72
CA MET A 585 9.32 -4.72 14.11
C MET A 585 10.05 -5.79 13.27
N SER A 586 11.36 -5.63 13.02
CA SER A 586 12.15 -6.58 12.25
C SER A 586 13.19 -7.32 13.09
N SER A 587 13.66 -6.70 14.17
CA SER A 587 14.63 -7.27 15.10
C SER A 587 13.96 -8.16 16.14
N SER A 588 14.59 -9.29 16.45
CA SER A 588 14.30 -10.12 17.63
C SER A 588 15.62 -10.45 18.33
N PRO A 589 15.61 -10.94 19.59
CA PRO A 589 16.84 -11.27 20.30
C PRO A 589 17.73 -12.23 19.48
N GLY A 590 18.87 -11.74 19.00
CA GLY A 590 19.80 -12.50 18.15
C GLY A 590 19.59 -12.38 16.63
N LEU A 591 18.64 -11.56 16.15
CA LEU A 591 18.46 -11.21 14.74
C LEU A 591 18.58 -9.68 14.54
N THR A 592 19.64 -9.26 13.83
CA THR A 592 19.82 -7.85 13.47
C THR A 592 18.88 -7.44 12.33
N VAL A 593 18.66 -6.13 12.16
CA VAL A 593 17.86 -5.59 11.05
C VAL A 593 18.47 -5.99 9.70
N GLU A 594 19.80 -6.07 9.60
CA GLU A 594 20.53 -6.51 8.42
C GLU A 594 20.25 -7.97 8.09
N ALA A 595 20.28 -8.85 9.09
CA ALA A 595 19.96 -10.25 8.92
C ALA A 595 18.47 -10.45 8.55
N ALA A 596 17.56 -9.68 9.15
CA ALA A 596 16.15 -9.69 8.78
C ALA A 596 15.94 -9.23 7.33
N PHE A 597 16.65 -8.17 6.90
CA PHE A 597 16.63 -7.67 5.53
C PHE A 597 17.20 -8.70 4.54
N ALA A 598 18.30 -9.37 4.89
CA ALA A 598 18.88 -10.44 4.09
C ALA A 598 17.95 -11.65 4.00
N GLY A 599 17.16 -11.93 5.05
CA GLY A 599 16.08 -12.93 5.03
C GLY A 599 14.83 -12.51 4.25
N GLY A 600 14.80 -11.30 3.68
CA GLY A 600 13.67 -10.79 2.90
C GLY A 600 12.50 -10.25 3.73
N CYS A 601 12.75 -9.78 4.96
CA CYS A 601 11.73 -9.19 5.83
C CYS A 601 11.25 -7.81 5.31
N VAL A 602 9.93 -7.65 5.17
CA VAL A 602 9.32 -6.42 4.65
C VAL A 602 9.41 -5.27 5.67
N TYR A 603 9.35 -5.52 6.98
CA TYR A 603 9.57 -4.47 7.98
C TYR A 603 11.00 -3.92 7.93
N ALA A 604 12.00 -4.79 7.81
CA ALA A 604 13.39 -4.37 7.65
C ALA A 604 13.59 -3.55 6.36
N MET A 605 12.92 -3.96 5.28
CA MET A 605 12.87 -3.18 4.04
C MET A 605 12.28 -1.78 4.26
N CYS A 606 11.11 -1.67 4.91
CA CYS A 606 10.49 -0.37 5.20
C CYS A 606 11.42 0.53 6.01
N SER A 607 12.07 0.00 7.06
CA SER A 607 13.04 0.73 7.88
C SER A 607 14.21 1.26 7.04
N LYS A 608 14.83 0.41 6.21
CA LYS A 608 15.97 0.81 5.36
C LYS A 608 15.59 1.84 4.30
N ILE A 609 14.42 1.72 3.66
CA ILE A 609 13.98 2.69 2.65
C ILE A 609 13.69 4.04 3.30
N ILE A 610 13.00 4.07 4.46
CA ILE A 610 12.74 5.33 5.19
C ILE A 610 14.06 5.96 5.64
N SER A 611 15.02 5.17 6.12
CA SER A 611 16.36 5.66 6.47
C SER A 611 17.09 6.27 5.27
N GLY A 612 16.94 5.67 4.09
CA GLY A 612 17.45 6.22 2.83
C GLY A 612 16.78 7.54 2.43
N LEU A 613 15.45 7.66 2.62
CA LEU A 613 14.69 8.90 2.43
C LEU A 613 15.07 9.98 3.45
N LEU A 614 15.32 9.61 4.70
CA LEU A 614 15.84 10.51 5.73
C LEU A 614 17.19 11.07 5.32
N GLY A 615 18.11 10.22 4.87
CA GLY A 615 19.41 10.68 4.35
C GLY A 615 19.29 11.58 3.12
N LEU A 616 18.18 11.52 2.37
CA LEU A 616 17.89 12.49 1.30
C LEU A 616 17.47 13.84 1.85
N MET A 617 16.57 13.86 2.84
CA MET A 617 16.15 15.09 3.53
C MET A 617 17.35 15.80 4.19
N GLU A 618 18.18 15.07 4.94
CA GLU A 618 19.37 15.65 5.58
C GLU A 618 20.39 16.22 4.57
N ARG A 619 20.48 15.62 3.37
CA ARG A 619 21.31 16.18 2.28
C ARG A 619 20.69 17.46 1.72
N LEU A 620 19.39 17.46 1.45
CA LEU A 620 18.68 18.65 0.99
C LEU A 620 18.88 19.82 1.95
N GLU A 621 18.84 19.57 3.26
CA GLU A 621 19.11 20.58 4.29
C GLU A 621 20.54 21.12 4.22
N LYS A 622 21.53 20.23 4.12
CA LYS A 622 22.95 20.62 4.02
C LYS A 622 23.25 21.41 2.75
N ASP A 623 22.67 20.99 1.63
CA ASP A 623 22.89 21.63 0.34
C ASP A 623 22.18 22.99 0.28
N PHE A 624 21.00 23.10 0.90
CA PHE A 624 20.32 24.38 1.11
C PHE A 624 21.14 25.33 1.99
N SER A 625 21.63 24.86 3.15
CA SER A 625 22.42 25.68 4.09
C SER A 625 23.70 26.22 3.44
N LYS A 626 24.40 25.41 2.63
CA LYS A 626 25.57 25.85 1.87
C LYS A 626 25.24 26.87 0.79
N SER A 627 24.06 26.75 0.15
CA SER A 627 23.60 27.73 -0.84
C SER A 627 23.29 29.07 -0.18
N GLU A 628 22.68 29.05 1.01
CA GLU A 628 22.40 30.25 1.81
C GLU A 628 23.69 30.91 2.29
N GLU A 629 24.64 30.15 2.84
CA GLU A 629 25.97 30.67 3.22
C GLU A 629 26.74 31.27 2.04
N ASN A 630 26.65 30.66 0.85
CA ASN A 630 27.29 31.20 -0.35
C ASN A 630 26.57 32.44 -0.90
N MET A 631 25.24 32.51 -0.79
CA MET A 631 24.47 33.70 -1.15
C MET A 631 24.76 34.85 -0.19
N ASP A 632 24.83 34.59 1.11
CA ASP A 632 25.23 35.58 2.12
C ASP A 632 26.68 36.04 1.93
N LEU A 633 27.59 35.14 1.52
CA LEU A 633 28.97 35.49 1.19
C LEU A 633 29.04 36.32 -0.10
N VAL A 634 28.23 36.00 -1.11
CA VAL A 634 28.13 36.76 -2.36
C VAL A 634 27.49 38.13 -2.11
N ASP A 635 26.45 38.22 -1.30
CA ASP A 635 25.81 39.46 -0.87
C ASP A 635 26.74 40.28 0.03
N ALA A 636 27.56 39.65 0.87
CA ALA A 636 28.62 40.33 1.62
C ALA A 636 29.76 40.81 0.72
N ILE A 637 30.11 40.07 -0.34
CA ILE A 637 31.10 40.49 -1.35
C ILE A 637 30.54 41.64 -2.20
N ILE A 638 29.26 41.59 -2.59
CA ILE A 638 28.56 42.66 -3.31
C ILE A 638 28.43 43.89 -2.41
N ALA A 639 28.04 43.74 -1.14
CA ALA A 639 28.00 44.83 -0.16
C ALA A 639 29.39 45.42 0.12
N SER A 640 30.47 44.63 0.00
CA SER A 640 31.85 45.13 0.07
C SER A 640 32.31 45.83 -1.21
N ALA A 641 31.71 45.51 -2.36
CA ALA A 641 31.94 46.17 -3.64
C ALA A 641 31.07 47.45 -3.83
N GLU A 642 29.95 47.56 -3.10
CA GLU A 642 29.00 48.68 -3.15
C GLU A 642 29.21 49.73 -2.05
N TYR A 643 30.38 49.78 -1.42
CA TYR A 643 30.87 50.98 -0.73
C TYR A 643 31.25 52.07 -1.75
N ASN A 644 30.29 52.50 -2.57
CA ASN A 644 30.28 53.78 -3.27
C ASN A 644 28.93 54.11 -3.94
N THR A 645 27.78 53.79 -3.32
CA THR A 645 26.58 54.65 -3.44
C THR A 645 25.48 54.23 -2.46
N SER A 646 25.08 55.17 -1.60
CA SER A 646 24.00 55.01 -0.62
C SER A 646 22.62 54.90 -1.27
N ILE A 647 21.71 54.13 -0.65
CA ILE A 647 20.41 54.55 -0.04
C ILE A 647 19.72 53.25 0.43
N GLY A 648 19.24 53.24 1.68
CA GLY A 648 18.87 52.02 2.40
C GLY A 648 17.46 51.48 2.17
N MET A 649 17.17 50.38 2.87
CA MET A 649 15.89 50.06 3.50
C MET A 649 16.12 48.89 4.48
N ASP A 650 15.51 49.01 5.66
CA ASP A 650 15.62 48.11 6.80
C ASP A 650 14.85 46.81 6.51
N PHE A 651 15.52 45.66 6.46
CA PHE A 651 14.96 44.37 6.02
C PHE A 651 14.46 43.48 7.17
N ASN A 652 14.32 44.02 8.39
CA ASN A 652 13.92 43.24 9.56
C ASN A 652 12.53 43.64 10.06
N GLN A 653 11.48 43.18 9.38
CA GLN A 653 10.13 43.04 9.95
C GLN A 653 9.15 42.38 8.96
N PHE A 654 8.99 41.05 9.02
CA PHE A 654 7.75 40.40 8.57
C PHE A 654 7.40 39.23 9.50
N PRO A 655 6.11 39.03 9.86
CA PRO A 655 5.72 38.13 10.94
C PRO A 655 5.52 36.68 10.48
N ASP A 656 5.84 35.76 11.38
CA ASP A 656 5.56 34.33 11.33
C ASP A 656 4.06 34.06 11.10
N ASN A 657 3.67 33.67 9.88
CA ASN A 657 2.33 33.17 9.60
C ASN A 657 2.40 31.84 8.84
N PRO A 658 1.83 30.73 9.38
CA PRO A 658 1.76 29.43 8.70
C PRO A 658 1.03 29.44 7.35
N ASP A 659 0.23 30.48 7.10
CA ASP A 659 -0.64 30.62 5.92
C ASP A 659 0.02 31.35 4.73
N ALA A 660 1.33 31.62 4.77
CA ALA A 660 2.03 32.30 3.68
C ALA A 660 2.36 31.37 2.49
N TRP A 661 1.37 30.65 1.98
CA TRP A 661 1.43 30.02 0.67
C TRP A 661 0.81 31.02 -0.31
N MET A 662 1.66 31.77 -1.04
CA MET A 662 1.32 32.71 -2.13
C MET A 662 0.85 34.15 -1.77
N SER A 663 0.98 34.65 -0.53
CA SER A 663 0.45 36.00 -0.19
C SER A 663 1.37 37.21 -0.47
N ASN A 664 2.56 37.05 -1.05
CA ASN A 664 3.40 38.19 -1.44
C ASN A 664 3.37 38.45 -2.95
N GLY A 665 2.21 38.93 -3.40
CA GLY A 665 1.97 39.46 -4.74
C GLY A 665 0.81 40.46 -4.70
N SER A 666 1.05 41.61 -4.08
CA SER A 666 0.07 42.70 -3.96
C SER A 666 -0.56 43.08 -5.31
N PHE A 667 -1.88 42.95 -5.39
CA PHE A 667 -2.72 43.94 -6.07
C PHE A 667 -3.59 44.63 -5.00
N GLY A 668 -3.25 45.87 -4.64
CA GLY A 668 -4.14 46.79 -3.89
C GLY A 668 -5.31 47.24 -4.76
N GLN A 669 -6.40 47.83 -4.23
CA GLN A 669 -6.57 48.54 -2.96
C GLN A 669 -8.09 48.69 -2.64
N MET A 670 -8.42 48.52 -1.35
CA MET A 670 -9.33 49.35 -0.49
C MET A 670 -10.84 49.47 -0.82
N ASP A 671 -11.82 49.50 0.09
CA ASP A 671 -11.96 49.77 1.55
C ASP A 671 -13.26 49.06 2.05
N GLY A 672 -13.55 48.78 3.32
CA GLY A 672 -12.93 49.12 4.59
C GLY A 672 -13.66 48.48 5.79
N ASN A 673 -13.07 48.66 6.98
CA ASN A 673 -13.60 48.51 8.35
C ASN A 673 -14.40 47.23 8.76
N MET A 674 -13.74 46.41 9.60
CA MET A 674 -14.25 45.57 10.71
C MET A 674 -15.58 46.03 11.36
N PRO A 675 -16.39 45.21 12.11
CA PRO A 675 -16.22 43.80 12.56
C PRO A 675 -17.51 42.91 12.56
N GLY A 676 -17.36 41.58 12.73
CA GLY A 676 -18.32 40.72 13.45
C GLY A 676 -19.58 40.18 12.73
N PHE A 677 -19.79 38.87 12.91
CA PHE A 677 -21.06 38.10 12.80
C PHE A 677 -21.75 37.93 11.43
N PHE A 678 -22.07 36.66 11.14
CA PHE A 678 -22.91 36.17 10.04
C PHE A 678 -24.32 36.77 10.04
N ASP A 679 -24.90 37.05 8.85
CA ASP A 679 -26.29 36.65 8.55
C ASP A 679 -26.57 36.44 7.04
N TRP A 680 -27.40 35.43 6.81
CA TRP A 680 -27.97 34.88 5.60
C TRP A 680 -29.29 35.61 5.24
N SER A 681 -29.37 36.48 4.21
CA SER A 681 -30.72 36.99 3.82
C SER A 681 -30.90 37.62 2.44
N SER A 682 -30.07 37.33 1.42
CA SER A 682 -30.26 37.92 0.08
C SER A 682 -30.62 36.96 -1.05
N LEU A 683 -31.01 35.71 -0.75
CA LEU A 683 -31.51 34.80 -1.79
C LEU A 683 -32.90 34.20 -1.54
N LEU A 684 -33.67 34.76 -0.60
CA LEU A 684 -35.12 34.52 -0.53
C LEU A 684 -35.89 35.85 -0.41
N SER A 685 -36.31 36.39 -1.55
CA SER A 685 -37.66 36.96 -1.70
C SER A 685 -38.04 37.03 -3.19
N PHE A 686 -38.63 35.93 -3.67
CA PHE A 686 -39.73 36.00 -4.61
C PHE A 686 -40.93 35.36 -3.90
N ASP A 687 -41.77 36.20 -3.30
CA ASP A 687 -43.19 35.89 -3.03
C ASP A 687 -43.95 36.38 -4.29
N ASP A 688 -45.00 35.77 -4.84
CA ASP A 688 -46.00 34.77 -4.42
C ASP A 688 -46.82 34.45 -5.73
N PRO A 689 -47.99 33.78 -5.78
CA PRO A 689 -48.58 32.70 -4.97
C PRO A 689 -49.10 31.51 -5.83
N GLY A 690 -49.29 30.36 -5.18
CA GLY A 690 -50.41 29.46 -5.52
C GLY A 690 -50.05 28.05 -6.00
N PHE A 691 -49.85 27.12 -5.07
CA PHE A 691 -50.80 26.01 -4.83
C PHE A 691 -50.39 25.26 -3.55
N GLN A 692 -51.38 24.95 -2.71
CA GLN A 692 -51.21 24.37 -1.37
C GLN A 692 -50.76 22.89 -1.36
N PRO A 693 -50.18 22.42 -0.24
CA PRO A 693 -49.64 21.08 -0.08
C PRO A 693 -50.66 20.11 0.54
N GLU A 694 -50.70 18.86 0.07
CA GLU A 694 -51.21 17.74 0.87
C GLU A 694 -50.31 16.50 0.66
N ASN A 695 -49.54 16.22 1.72
CA ASN A 695 -49.22 14.94 2.37
C ASN A 695 -49.17 13.57 1.62
N PRO A 696 -48.44 12.60 2.23
CA PRO A 696 -47.77 11.47 1.58
C PRO A 696 -48.67 10.22 1.52
N LEU A 697 -48.23 9.15 0.85
CA LEU A 697 -48.41 7.72 1.23
C LEU A 697 -48.03 6.78 0.05
N TRP A 698 -47.16 5.80 0.34
CA TRP A 698 -47.21 4.36 -0.02
C TRP A 698 -47.41 3.86 -1.46
N PHE A 699 -46.60 2.84 -1.81
CA PHE A 699 -46.84 1.69 -2.70
C PHE A 699 -47.79 1.83 -3.89
N SER A 700 -47.31 1.48 -5.09
CA SER A 700 -47.82 0.34 -5.91
C SER A 700 -47.33 0.46 -7.37
N ASP A 701 -46.57 -0.52 -7.84
CA ASP A 701 -46.73 -1.02 -9.21
C ASP A 701 -48.17 -1.58 -9.33
N PRO A 702 -48.85 -1.45 -10.49
CA PRO A 702 -48.84 -2.59 -11.41
C PRO A 702 -48.94 -2.27 -12.91
N PHE A 703 -48.27 -3.12 -13.68
CA PHE A 703 -48.69 -3.75 -14.95
C PHE A 703 -48.82 -2.93 -16.25
N SER A 704 -48.04 -3.42 -17.23
CA SER A 704 -48.44 -3.78 -18.61
C SER A 704 -48.92 -2.66 -19.53
N SER A 705 -48.62 -2.58 -20.81
CA SER A 705 -48.36 -3.54 -21.90
C SER A 705 -47.92 -2.64 -23.08
N THR A 706 -47.10 -3.04 -24.04
CA THR A 706 -47.38 -4.04 -25.07
C THR A 706 -46.15 -4.20 -25.97
N MET A 707 -45.96 -5.44 -26.44
CA MET A 707 -45.06 -5.98 -27.47
C MET A 707 -43.62 -6.31 -27.06
#